data_AF-A0A1B6F644-F1
#
_entry.id   AF-A0A1B6F644-F1
#
_cell.length_a   1.000
_cell.length_b   1.000
_cell.length_c   1.000
_cell.angle_alpha   90.00
_cell.angle_beta   90.00
_cell.angle_gamma   90.00
#
_symmetry.space_group_name_H-M   'P 1'
#
loop_
_entity.id
_entity.type
_entity.pdbx_description
1 polymer ?
#
loop_
_entity_poly.entity_id
_entity_poly.type
_entity_poly.pdbx_seq_one_letter_code
_entity_poly.pdbx_strand_id
1 'polypeptide(L)'
;MSGPPGPPRYRGPRPPGSPSPVPFLRSPGAYRPYTPSPPPIASAPRRSMGSPSPLRPYIPCPTPRWPSPLPPGMPLPPGPRPYRMPLPMGSPMGSPVMCPSPEYLYSPYPGGEYVAVPLEPPGPLEDEEAEDGPSTADIIASQSQDYVDERLAEYQATIYQLQDEQERVQKKTFVNWMNSYLSKRVPPLRVDDLIEDLKDGTKLLALLEVLSGEKLPVERGRNLRRPHFLSNVNTALQFLQSKKIKLVNINSTDLVDGRPAVVLGLIWTIILYFQIEENTRALASLGHTFGSASSLEGSRTPDHATESRRKGEGARRALLSWVSNALPKDIGLEVKDFGRSWRDGLAFLAIIDQIRKNVVDMTALRRATNRARLETAFDVAERELGVARLLDPEDVDVDRPDEKSVMTYVAQFLHKYPELRSDTGDSLTAIQNEYSSLTHWLTERNQYLQHLRQTNSLPNSYQEYAAFESEVQSRVELYNKLHRLVDSHSIISITHESWREIEKLWRQLQAEMRYWLRLLDSQLPPPFCQVGDWLARAEDLIESDDIPTVMNEETATIISRKLEEHKAFFAELPNIEALFEKGVASGVQSQIPPQQLENMARRLQNVGPQAAQRRVRLKFLEHKCCLIAFLHLTESKLRGWTVKYGREDKVQHLLEQYTNFVSRNRIFQEFNKAYIDMQQVVEEYKRDGNIDQKESMATDRFMRETADRWKHVSMELRCVQSMLEEVVAYWRRWRVLSEELEQWLTVAETKMDLPEEERMEFFQDLSVWKDKHQLLGDTVSFLVATCEDQVSQELKDRYHNINSRWEALFPRVKQYMHAGDILRNRKDYRAGVERLQTWLRNVETFLTSSQLTSTEKIKAYGQQLQKLQLEVEEMEELFKSISKKFQTLIQDLSRDEVDRMMNTLKKEKENLVRVRALIPMQLHLFHQILVQHESLEAGQNEISQWLDNADSLLGSLSVAGGKEAVQSNLERHKSFFSRMLYYKSMLDSKNKVFQNIVKSLDQSEGIDTNDFKTKMVALNERFSDVAQRAVGWEQKLQEAIRCWHNFREIERVITDWLQTAEKLIAEKHIDSKQTVENHKAFFEHINERWLGELVNAAQDLTTCLPPEDHPPVYSTVEKLQSRWKEVVS
;
A
#
# COMPACT_ATOMS: atom_id res chain seq x y z
N MET A 1 60.12 -32.06 44.85
CA MET A 1 59.03 -32.70 45.61
C MET A 1 57.72 -32.05 45.19
N SER A 2 56.63 -32.74 44.85
CA SER A 2 56.40 -34.16 44.51
C SER A 2 55.07 -34.28 43.74
N GLY A 3 54.97 -35.11 42.69
CA GLY A 3 53.75 -35.27 41.88
C GLY A 3 53.89 -36.37 40.80
N PRO A 4 53.05 -37.44 40.73
CA PRO A 4 53.45 -38.69 40.04
C PRO A 4 52.38 -39.19 38.97
N PRO A 5 52.20 -40.49 38.59
CA PRO A 5 52.21 -40.88 37.16
C PRO A 5 51.07 -41.83 36.66
N GLY A 6 51.15 -42.33 35.41
CA GLY A 6 50.37 -43.48 34.86
C GLY A 6 51.12 -44.84 34.96
N PRO A 7 50.95 -45.85 34.05
CA PRO A 7 50.15 -45.99 32.82
C PRO A 7 49.03 -47.08 32.97
N PRO A 8 48.85 -48.26 32.28
CA PRO A 8 49.52 -48.99 31.16
C PRO A 8 48.60 -49.24 29.90
N ARG A 9 48.43 -50.50 29.41
CA ARG A 9 47.69 -50.91 28.17
C ARG A 9 47.22 -52.38 28.15
N TYR A 10 46.14 -52.70 27.39
CA TYR A 10 45.90 -53.88 26.49
C TYR A 10 44.42 -53.85 25.97
N ARG A 11 43.87 -54.67 25.04
CA ARG A 11 44.29 -55.85 24.22
C ARG A 11 43.49 -55.90 22.87
N GLY A 12 43.68 -56.93 22.03
CA GLY A 12 42.76 -57.37 20.94
C GLY A 12 42.27 -58.82 21.16
N PRO A 13 41.58 -59.55 20.21
CA PRO A 13 41.72 -59.41 18.73
C PRO A 13 40.51 -59.76 17.78
N ARG A 14 40.70 -59.45 16.48
CA ARG A 14 40.29 -60.13 15.20
C ARG A 14 38.82 -60.23 14.68
N PRO A 15 38.60 -60.03 13.35
CA PRO A 15 37.34 -60.27 12.60
C PRO A 15 37.37 -61.58 11.75
N PRO A 16 36.26 -61.94 11.07
CA PRO A 16 36.11 -61.67 9.61
C PRO A 16 34.70 -61.11 9.24
N GLY A 17 34.32 -60.78 7.99
CA GLY A 17 35.03 -60.70 6.70
C GLY A 17 34.08 -60.31 5.53
N SER A 18 34.60 -60.06 4.33
CA SER A 18 33.85 -59.69 3.09
C SER A 18 33.99 -60.76 2.00
N PRO A 19 32.96 -61.07 1.19
CA PRO A 19 32.89 -60.51 -0.19
C PRO A 19 31.47 -60.38 -0.81
N SER A 20 31.42 -59.94 -2.08
CA SER A 20 30.28 -59.98 -3.04
C SER A 20 29.98 -61.41 -3.58
N PRO A 21 29.03 -61.68 -4.54
CA PRO A 21 27.99 -60.86 -5.20
C PRO A 21 26.59 -61.57 -5.32
N VAL A 22 25.72 -61.10 -6.26
CA VAL A 22 24.42 -61.63 -6.76
C VAL A 22 24.52 -63.00 -7.54
N PRO A 23 23.44 -63.67 -8.07
CA PRO A 23 21.96 -63.40 -8.14
C PRO A 23 21.00 -64.65 -7.93
N PHE A 24 19.71 -64.52 -8.33
CA PHE A 24 18.68 -65.56 -8.68
C PHE A 24 17.88 -66.26 -7.54
N LEU A 25 16.64 -66.79 -7.70
CA LEU A 25 15.75 -67.01 -8.88
C LEU A 25 14.23 -67.15 -8.50
N ARG A 26 13.33 -67.00 -9.50
CA ARG A 26 11.91 -67.45 -9.67
C ARG A 26 10.73 -66.47 -9.47
N SER A 27 9.91 -66.39 -10.52
CA SER A 27 8.49 -65.96 -10.59
C SER A 27 7.63 -67.16 -11.09
N PRO A 28 6.27 -67.09 -11.18
CA PRO A 28 5.64 -66.67 -12.45
C PRO A 28 4.20 -66.04 -12.37
N GLY A 29 3.68 -65.55 -13.51
CA GLY A 29 2.29 -65.08 -13.73
C GLY A 29 2.16 -63.54 -13.83
N ALA A 30 1.92 -62.89 -14.98
CA ALA A 30 0.75 -62.88 -15.89
C ALA A 30 -0.51 -62.24 -15.24
N TYR A 31 -1.17 -61.22 -15.80
CA TYR A 31 -1.46 -60.93 -17.23
C TYR A 31 -1.22 -59.48 -17.70
N ARG A 32 -1.32 -59.26 -19.03
CA ARG A 32 -1.36 -57.98 -19.78
C ARG A 32 -2.83 -57.71 -20.25
N PRO A 33 -3.23 -56.54 -20.80
CA PRO A 33 -2.62 -55.84 -21.96
C PRO A 33 -2.64 -54.29 -21.79
N TYR A 34 -2.60 -53.37 -22.78
CA TYR A 34 -2.41 -53.39 -24.25
C TYR A 34 -1.77 -52.06 -24.73
N THR A 35 -1.46 -51.92 -26.03
CA THR A 35 -1.00 -50.69 -26.71
C THR A 35 -1.34 -50.75 -28.21
N PRO A 36 -1.69 -49.62 -28.87
CA PRO A 36 -1.58 -49.46 -30.33
C PRO A 36 -0.55 -48.39 -30.74
N SER A 37 -0.19 -48.37 -32.04
CA SER A 37 0.77 -47.47 -32.74
C SER A 37 0.45 -47.54 -34.26
N PRO A 38 1.24 -47.00 -35.23
CA PRO A 38 2.13 -45.82 -35.36
C PRO A 38 1.66 -44.96 -36.60
N PRO A 39 2.47 -44.38 -37.55
CA PRO A 39 3.82 -43.77 -37.52
C PRO A 39 3.95 -42.22 -37.79
N PRO A 40 4.08 -41.65 -39.03
CA PRO A 40 5.34 -41.46 -39.79
C PRO A 40 5.76 -39.99 -40.20
N ILE A 41 7.07 -39.80 -40.45
CA ILE A 41 7.78 -39.14 -41.61
C ILE A 41 7.22 -37.80 -42.19
N ALA A 42 7.97 -36.71 -42.50
CA ALA A 42 9.41 -36.35 -42.58
C ALA A 42 9.61 -34.88 -42.04
N SER A 43 10.78 -34.25 -41.90
CA SER A 43 12.04 -34.31 -42.67
C SER A 43 13.24 -33.69 -41.91
N ALA A 44 14.46 -33.86 -42.46
CA ALA A 44 15.74 -33.29 -42.01
C ALA A 44 16.43 -32.60 -43.23
N PRO A 45 17.59 -31.89 -43.13
CA PRO A 45 18.58 -31.75 -42.04
C PRO A 45 18.83 -30.25 -41.67
N ARG A 46 19.86 -29.78 -40.91
CA ARG A 46 21.27 -30.18 -40.72
C ARG A 46 21.85 -29.69 -39.36
N ARG A 47 23.05 -30.20 -39.03
CA ARG A 47 23.93 -29.94 -37.85
C ARG A 47 24.11 -28.42 -37.55
N SER A 48 24.45 -27.96 -36.33
CA SER A 48 25.54 -28.46 -35.46
C SER A 48 25.49 -28.06 -33.97
N MET A 49 26.18 -28.87 -33.14
CA MET A 49 26.74 -28.66 -31.78
C MET A 49 26.41 -27.36 -31.00
N GLY A 50 25.89 -27.51 -29.78
CA GLY A 50 25.87 -26.46 -28.75
C GLY A 50 25.13 -26.91 -27.47
N SER A 51 25.71 -26.71 -26.28
CA SER A 51 25.12 -27.09 -24.99
C SER A 51 25.75 -26.27 -23.84
N PRO A 52 25.08 -26.06 -22.69
CA PRO A 52 23.64 -26.16 -22.40
C PRO A 52 23.08 -24.89 -21.68
N SER A 53 21.88 -25.01 -21.08
CA SER A 53 21.32 -24.15 -20.01
C SER A 53 20.63 -22.81 -20.38
N PRO A 54 19.29 -22.78 -20.48
CA PRO A 54 18.49 -21.55 -20.40
C PRO A 54 18.02 -21.26 -18.97
N LEU A 55 18.27 -20.05 -18.46
CA LEU A 55 17.64 -19.56 -17.23
C LEU A 55 16.15 -19.25 -17.47
N ARG A 56 15.27 -19.65 -16.54
CA ARG A 56 13.87 -19.18 -16.56
C ARG A 56 13.78 -17.74 -16.02
N PRO A 57 12.89 -16.88 -16.56
CA PRO A 57 12.72 -15.52 -16.06
C PRO A 57 12.16 -15.46 -14.63
N TYR A 58 12.53 -14.40 -13.92
CA TYR A 58 11.92 -14.02 -12.65
C TYR A 58 10.46 -13.58 -12.86
N ILE A 59 9.56 -13.86 -11.91
CA ILE A 59 8.16 -13.43 -11.95
C ILE A 59 7.96 -12.31 -10.90
N PRO A 60 7.69 -11.06 -11.30
CA PRO A 60 7.33 -9.99 -10.37
C PRO A 60 5.85 -10.06 -9.98
N CYS A 61 5.53 -9.87 -8.70
CA CYS A 61 4.17 -9.54 -8.26
C CYS A 61 3.81 -8.07 -8.61
N PRO A 62 2.52 -7.73 -8.73
CA PRO A 62 2.10 -6.52 -9.45
C PRO A 62 2.15 -5.23 -8.61
N THR A 63 2.60 -4.14 -9.24
CA THR A 63 2.39 -2.76 -8.78
C THR A 63 1.19 -2.12 -9.50
N PRO A 64 0.51 -1.10 -8.90
CA PRO A 64 -0.66 -0.48 -9.52
C PRO A 64 -0.33 0.27 -10.82
N ARG A 65 -1.19 0.13 -11.84
CA ARG A 65 -1.10 0.94 -13.07
C ARG A 65 -1.77 2.31 -12.88
N TRP A 66 -1.01 3.37 -13.12
CA TRP A 66 -1.57 4.66 -13.54
C TRP A 66 -1.63 4.71 -15.07
N PRO A 67 -2.69 5.26 -15.70
CA PRO A 67 -2.81 5.31 -17.15
C PRO A 67 -2.02 6.47 -17.78
N SER A 68 -1.40 6.20 -18.93
CA SER A 68 -0.80 7.23 -19.81
C SER A 68 -1.89 7.95 -20.64
N PRO A 69 -1.63 9.18 -21.16
CA PRO A 69 -2.70 10.07 -21.65
C PRO A 69 -3.29 9.67 -23.01
N LEU A 70 -4.51 10.13 -23.25
CA LEU A 70 -5.24 10.01 -24.53
C LEU A 70 -5.10 11.30 -25.39
N PRO A 71 -5.38 11.24 -26.71
CA PRO A 71 -5.16 12.36 -27.64
C PRO A 71 -6.17 13.51 -27.48
N PRO A 72 -5.87 14.71 -28.03
CA PRO A 72 -6.70 15.90 -27.86
C PRO A 72 -7.94 15.91 -28.78
N GLY A 73 -9.08 16.35 -28.23
CA GLY A 73 -10.18 16.94 -29.02
C GLY A 73 -11.57 16.31 -28.90
N MET A 74 -12.25 16.47 -27.75
CA MET A 74 -13.70 16.76 -27.66
C MET A 74 -14.10 17.18 -26.21
N PRO A 75 -15.29 17.76 -25.96
CA PRO A 75 -15.62 18.45 -24.70
C PRO A 75 -15.93 17.53 -23.51
N LEU A 76 -15.68 18.03 -22.29
CA LEU A 76 -16.03 17.37 -21.02
C LEU A 76 -17.47 17.72 -20.56
N PRO A 77 -18.28 16.73 -20.14
CA PRO A 77 -19.50 16.97 -19.37
C PRO A 77 -19.18 17.28 -17.88
N PRO A 78 -20.06 18.01 -17.15
CA PRO A 78 -19.79 18.43 -15.78
C PRO A 78 -20.00 17.31 -14.74
N GLY A 79 -19.08 17.20 -13.77
CA GLY A 79 -19.19 16.31 -12.62
C GLY A 79 -20.01 16.89 -11.46
N PRO A 80 -20.59 16.05 -10.57
CA PRO A 80 -21.40 16.50 -9.45
C PRO A 80 -20.58 17.16 -8.33
N ARG A 81 -21.16 18.16 -7.66
CA ARG A 81 -20.60 18.81 -6.47
C ARG A 81 -21.15 18.19 -5.17
N PRO A 82 -20.39 18.20 -4.05
CA PRO A 82 -20.88 17.79 -2.74
C PRO A 82 -21.91 18.77 -2.16
N TYR A 83 -22.78 18.27 -1.29
CA TYR A 83 -23.82 19.05 -0.60
C TYR A 83 -23.23 20.02 0.45
N ARG A 84 -23.81 21.22 0.53
CA ARG A 84 -23.69 22.15 1.66
C ARG A 84 -25.03 22.87 1.84
N MET A 85 -25.57 22.90 3.05
CA MET A 85 -26.80 23.64 3.41
C MET A 85 -26.45 25.05 3.96
N PRO A 86 -27.39 26.02 4.00
CA PRO A 86 -27.08 27.37 3.50
C PRO A 86 -27.30 28.52 4.49
N LEU A 87 -26.87 29.72 4.07
CA LEU A 87 -27.31 31.03 4.59
C LEU A 87 -27.82 31.89 3.41
N PRO A 88 -28.90 32.70 3.58
CA PRO A 88 -29.47 33.49 2.49
C PRO A 88 -29.00 34.96 2.44
N MET A 89 -28.48 35.35 1.26
CA MET A 89 -28.68 36.61 0.52
C MET A 89 -28.72 37.99 1.24
N GLY A 90 -27.89 38.93 0.76
CA GLY A 90 -27.96 40.36 1.09
C GLY A 90 -26.89 41.22 0.39
N SER A 91 -27.11 41.59 -0.88
CA SER A 91 -26.19 42.39 -1.74
C SER A 91 -26.54 43.91 -1.72
N PRO A 92 -25.87 44.83 -2.47
CA PRO A 92 -24.63 44.72 -3.28
C PRO A 92 -23.62 45.92 -3.18
N MET A 93 -22.39 45.69 -3.71
CA MET A 93 -21.49 46.62 -4.44
C MET A 93 -21.21 48.08 -3.97
N GLY A 94 -19.91 48.41 -3.81
CA GLY A 94 -19.39 49.79 -3.85
C GLY A 94 -17.86 49.89 -3.63
N SER A 95 -17.15 50.65 -4.46
CA SER A 95 -15.70 51.00 -4.36
C SER A 95 -15.49 52.39 -5.02
N PRO A 96 -14.35 53.11 -4.90
CA PRO A 96 -13.13 52.84 -4.12
C PRO A 96 -12.53 54.06 -3.32
N VAL A 97 -11.55 53.80 -2.43
CA VAL A 97 -10.29 54.58 -2.18
C VAL A 97 -10.32 56.10 -1.77
N MET A 98 -9.77 56.37 -0.56
CA MET A 98 -9.07 57.59 -0.05
C MET A 98 -9.78 58.92 0.34
N CYS A 99 -9.74 59.24 1.65
CA CYS A 99 -9.29 60.48 2.37
C CYS A 99 -9.65 61.92 1.90
N PRO A 100 -9.69 62.96 2.79
CA PRO A 100 -9.63 63.00 4.28
C PRO A 100 -10.74 63.88 4.97
N SER A 101 -10.63 64.10 6.29
CA SER A 101 -11.43 64.97 7.19
C SER A 101 -11.26 66.51 6.91
N PRO A 102 -11.94 67.51 7.57
CA PRO A 102 -12.30 67.62 9.02
C PRO A 102 -13.60 68.42 9.42
N GLU A 103 -13.75 68.73 10.73
CA GLU A 103 -14.31 69.98 11.36
C GLU A 103 -15.45 69.92 12.44
N TYR A 104 -15.26 70.82 13.42
CA TYR A 104 -15.91 71.20 14.70
C TYR A 104 -17.46 71.30 14.88
N LEU A 105 -17.95 71.21 16.15
CA LEU A 105 -18.51 72.35 16.93
C LEU A 105 -18.72 72.09 18.47
N TYR A 106 -19.44 72.98 19.19
CA TYR A 106 -19.35 73.29 20.64
C TYR A 106 -20.63 73.03 21.50
N SER A 107 -20.48 72.46 22.73
CA SER A 107 -21.09 72.86 24.05
C SER A 107 -22.64 73.01 24.23
N PRO A 108 -23.25 73.33 25.43
CA PRO A 108 -22.71 73.47 26.81
C PRO A 108 -23.55 72.94 28.05
N TYR A 109 -22.85 72.68 29.18
CA TYR A 109 -23.25 72.76 30.63
C TYR A 109 -24.50 72.02 31.23
N PRO A 110 -24.61 71.78 32.58
CA PRO A 110 -23.66 71.88 33.72
C PRO A 110 -23.49 70.55 34.51
N GLY A 111 -22.78 70.39 35.66
CA GLY A 111 -21.85 71.25 36.43
C GLY A 111 -22.17 71.38 37.95
N GLY A 112 -21.29 70.93 38.87
CA GLY A 112 -21.42 71.15 40.35
C GLY A 112 -20.34 70.50 41.27
N GLU A 113 -19.60 71.35 42.02
CA GLU A 113 -18.85 71.19 43.31
C GLU A 113 -18.00 69.90 43.60
N TYR A 114 -16.65 69.94 43.65
CA TYR A 114 -15.71 70.37 44.74
C TYR A 114 -15.56 69.35 45.91
N VAL A 115 -14.40 69.12 46.58
CA VAL A 115 -13.22 69.95 46.93
C VAL A 115 -11.89 69.16 46.90
N ALA A 116 -10.76 69.80 46.55
CA ALA A 116 -9.40 69.42 46.98
C ALA A 116 -8.46 70.65 47.07
N VAL A 117 -7.37 70.58 47.86
CA VAL A 117 -6.42 71.69 48.17
C VAL A 117 -4.98 71.13 48.17
N PRO A 118 -3.92 71.85 47.72
CA PRO A 118 -2.99 71.24 46.76
C PRO A 118 -1.45 71.37 47.01
N LEU A 119 -0.67 70.60 46.21
CA LEU A 119 0.72 70.84 45.75
C LEU A 119 1.86 70.80 46.82
N GLU A 120 3.17 70.68 46.50
CA GLU A 120 3.95 70.90 45.24
C GLU A 120 5.14 69.88 45.06
N PRO A 121 6.30 70.09 44.36
CA PRO A 121 6.86 69.10 43.41
C PRO A 121 8.25 68.51 43.80
N PRO A 122 8.93 67.66 42.96
CA PRO A 122 9.90 68.18 41.96
C PRO A 122 10.27 67.27 40.74
N GLY A 123 10.96 67.85 39.73
CA GLY A 123 12.04 67.15 38.98
C GLY A 123 11.72 66.48 37.62
N PRO A 124 12.58 66.56 36.57
CA PRO A 124 12.21 66.11 35.20
C PRO A 124 13.24 65.22 34.42
N LEU A 125 12.81 64.76 33.23
CA LEU A 125 13.54 64.10 32.12
C LEU A 125 13.91 62.61 32.34
N GLU A 126 13.96 61.73 31.33
CA GLU A 126 14.03 61.88 29.84
C GLU A 126 12.88 61.15 29.09
N ASP A 127 12.82 61.28 27.76
CA ASP A 127 11.68 60.91 26.88
C ASP A 127 11.77 59.52 26.21
N GLU A 128 10.63 58.83 26.05
CA GLU A 128 10.35 57.87 24.95
C GLU A 128 8.87 58.00 24.50
N GLU A 129 8.54 57.41 23.34
CA GLU A 129 7.40 57.80 22.48
C GLU A 129 6.02 57.25 22.92
N ALA A 130 4.95 57.95 22.51
CA ALA A 130 3.58 57.62 22.90
C ALA A 130 2.83 56.77 21.84
N GLU A 131 2.41 55.56 22.23
CA GLU A 131 1.29 54.87 21.57
C GLU A 131 -0.06 55.41 22.10
N ASP A 132 -1.06 55.47 21.23
CA ASP A 132 -2.39 56.02 21.53
C ASP A 132 -3.19 55.05 22.41
N GLY A 133 -3.50 55.47 23.64
CA GLY A 133 -4.06 54.58 24.67
C GLY A 133 -5.54 54.23 24.44
N PRO A 134 -6.01 53.07 24.94
CA PRO A 134 -7.42 52.69 24.84
C PRO A 134 -8.33 53.75 25.47
N SER A 135 -9.51 53.97 24.87
CA SER A 135 -10.46 54.97 25.37
C SER A 135 -10.90 54.66 26.80
N THR A 136 -11.31 55.67 27.57
CA THR A 136 -11.93 55.46 28.89
C THR A 136 -13.11 54.48 28.82
N ALA A 137 -13.82 54.43 27.68
CA ALA A 137 -14.87 53.43 27.44
C ALA A 137 -14.32 52.00 27.32
N ASP A 138 -13.19 51.82 26.62
CA ASP A 138 -12.51 50.54 26.44
C ASP A 138 -11.84 50.07 27.75
N ILE A 139 -11.29 50.99 28.54
CA ILE A 139 -10.74 50.72 29.88
C ILE A 139 -11.85 50.30 30.85
N ILE A 140 -13.03 50.94 30.80
CA ILE A 140 -14.19 50.52 31.62
C ILE A 140 -14.73 49.16 31.14
N ALA A 141 -14.72 48.91 29.83
CA ALA A 141 -15.10 47.60 29.28
C ALA A 141 -14.09 46.50 29.69
N SER A 142 -12.78 46.78 29.63
CA SER A 142 -11.75 45.83 30.06
C SER A 142 -11.85 45.59 31.57
N GLN A 143 -11.93 46.62 32.40
CA GLN A 143 -12.10 46.45 33.86
C GLN A 143 -13.39 45.70 34.23
N SER A 144 -14.48 45.87 33.46
CA SER A 144 -15.70 45.08 33.65
C SER A 144 -15.53 43.62 33.21
N GLN A 145 -14.71 43.35 32.20
CA GLN A 145 -14.41 41.99 31.73
C GLN A 145 -13.41 41.30 32.67
N ASP A 146 -12.32 41.98 33.05
CA ASP A 146 -11.32 41.55 34.03
C ASP A 146 -11.97 41.25 35.39
N TYR A 147 -12.91 42.08 35.87
CA TYR A 147 -13.66 41.79 37.09
C TYR A 147 -14.60 40.58 36.94
N VAL A 148 -15.21 40.39 35.77
CA VAL A 148 -16.03 39.19 35.49
C VAL A 148 -15.15 37.94 35.42
N ASP A 149 -13.97 38.02 34.81
CA ASP A 149 -13.06 36.89 34.64
C ASP A 149 -12.27 36.58 35.92
N GLU A 150 -11.93 37.57 36.75
CA GLU A 150 -11.40 37.39 38.11
C GLU A 150 -12.45 36.74 39.02
N ARG A 151 -13.70 37.24 39.03
CA ARG A 151 -14.79 36.57 39.75
C ARG A 151 -15.08 35.18 39.20
N LEU A 152 -15.01 34.98 37.89
CA LEU A 152 -15.17 33.66 37.27
C LEU A 152 -14.02 32.73 37.67
N ALA A 153 -12.79 33.23 37.81
CA ALA A 153 -11.64 32.48 38.32
C ALA A 153 -11.78 32.16 39.82
N GLU A 154 -12.26 33.08 40.66
CA GLU A 154 -12.61 32.80 42.06
C GLU A 154 -13.71 31.74 42.18
N TYR A 155 -14.78 31.86 41.39
CA TYR A 155 -15.88 30.87 41.37
C TYR A 155 -15.39 29.52 40.83
N GLN A 156 -14.56 29.49 39.78
CA GLN A 156 -13.96 28.26 39.28
C GLN A 156 -13.00 27.64 40.31
N ALA A 157 -12.15 28.42 40.97
CA ALA A 157 -11.26 27.95 42.03
C ALA A 157 -12.04 27.40 43.22
N THR A 158 -13.13 28.06 43.62
CA THR A 158 -14.05 27.57 44.66
C THR A 158 -14.74 26.27 44.23
N ILE A 159 -15.17 26.16 42.96
CA ILE A 159 -15.74 24.93 42.40
C ILE A 159 -14.70 23.81 42.35
N TYR A 160 -13.46 24.09 41.95
CA TYR A 160 -12.37 23.12 41.94
C TYR A 160 -11.99 22.65 43.35
N GLN A 161 -11.92 23.54 44.35
CA GLN A 161 -11.68 23.17 45.75
C GLN A 161 -12.82 22.29 46.31
N LEU A 162 -14.08 22.65 46.02
CA LEU A 162 -15.24 21.84 46.43
C LEU A 162 -15.31 20.49 45.69
N GLN A 163 -14.84 20.41 44.45
CA GLN A 163 -14.74 19.16 43.70
C GLN A 163 -13.58 18.28 44.19
N ASP A 164 -12.40 18.85 44.43
CA ASP A 164 -11.22 18.11 44.92
C ASP A 164 -11.46 17.55 46.32
N GLU A 165 -12.10 18.31 47.22
CA GLU A 165 -12.47 17.80 48.55
C GLU A 165 -13.53 16.69 48.48
N GLN A 166 -14.53 16.81 47.59
CA GLN A 166 -15.47 15.70 47.34
C GLN A 166 -14.79 14.50 46.66
N GLU A 167 -13.80 14.71 45.80
CA GLU A 167 -13.01 13.65 45.17
C GLU A 167 -12.10 12.96 46.20
N ARG A 168 -11.49 13.70 47.13
CA ARG A 168 -10.71 13.21 48.27
C ARG A 168 -11.56 12.31 49.17
N VAL A 169 -12.76 12.75 49.53
CA VAL A 169 -13.71 11.96 50.34
C VAL A 169 -14.19 10.73 49.59
N GLN A 170 -14.54 10.83 48.29
CA GLN A 170 -14.92 9.65 47.49
C GLN A 170 -13.76 8.64 47.38
N LYS A 171 -12.53 9.08 47.10
CA LYS A 171 -11.33 8.22 47.08
C LYS A 171 -11.16 7.48 48.41
N LYS A 172 -11.11 8.21 49.54
CA LYS A 172 -10.97 7.66 50.89
C LYS A 172 -12.06 6.62 51.20
N THR A 173 -13.31 6.97 50.97
CA THR A 173 -14.47 6.09 51.22
C THR A 173 -14.43 4.83 50.37
N PHE A 174 -14.07 4.95 49.08
CA PHE A 174 -14.00 3.82 48.16
C PHE A 174 -12.80 2.90 48.44
N VAL A 175 -11.66 3.43 48.88
CA VAL A 175 -10.51 2.63 49.36
C VAL A 175 -10.89 1.84 50.61
N ASN A 176 -11.47 2.51 51.62
CA ASN A 176 -11.97 1.85 52.84
C ASN A 176 -12.99 0.75 52.51
N TRP A 177 -13.91 1.05 51.57
CA TRP A 177 -14.91 0.10 51.11
C TRP A 177 -14.27 -1.11 50.43
N MET A 178 -13.39 -0.92 49.44
CA MET A 178 -12.69 -2.03 48.77
C MET A 178 -11.90 -2.88 49.76
N ASN A 179 -11.20 -2.26 50.71
CA ASN A 179 -10.44 -2.96 51.74
C ASN A 179 -11.35 -3.77 52.68
N SER A 180 -12.58 -3.32 52.96
CA SER A 180 -13.56 -4.09 53.76
C SER A 180 -14.01 -5.40 53.08
N TYR A 181 -13.79 -5.57 51.77
CA TYR A 181 -14.02 -6.82 51.04
C TYR A 181 -12.72 -7.57 50.74
N LEU A 182 -11.67 -6.88 50.26
CA LEU A 182 -10.38 -7.50 49.90
C LEU A 182 -9.64 -8.13 51.10
N SER A 183 -9.88 -7.64 52.32
CA SER A 183 -9.41 -8.26 53.57
C SER A 183 -10.02 -9.64 53.85
N LYS A 184 -11.20 -9.94 53.30
CA LYS A 184 -11.88 -11.24 53.43
C LYS A 184 -11.39 -12.28 52.42
N ARG A 185 -10.51 -11.87 51.49
CA ARG A 185 -9.95 -12.74 50.44
C ARG A 185 -8.83 -13.63 51.00
N VAL A 186 -8.59 -14.78 50.37
CA VAL A 186 -7.45 -15.65 50.65
C VAL A 186 -6.59 -15.81 49.39
N PRO A 187 -5.30 -15.39 49.39
CA PRO A 187 -4.70 -14.48 50.37
C PRO A 187 -5.36 -13.09 50.35
N PRO A 188 -5.32 -12.36 51.47
CA PRO A 188 -5.90 -11.02 51.57
C PRO A 188 -5.16 -10.04 50.67
N LEU A 189 -5.87 -9.03 50.21
CA LEU A 189 -5.31 -7.92 49.44
C LEU A 189 -5.72 -6.58 50.05
N ARG A 190 -4.98 -5.54 49.70
CA ARG A 190 -5.20 -4.17 50.13
C ARG A 190 -4.99 -3.21 48.95
N VAL A 191 -5.74 -2.12 48.96
CA VAL A 191 -5.56 -0.92 48.14
C VAL A 191 -5.11 0.19 49.08
N ASP A 192 -4.08 0.93 48.70
CA ASP A 192 -3.59 2.11 49.42
C ASP A 192 -3.69 3.38 48.54
N ASP A 193 -3.49 3.28 47.22
CA ASP A 193 -3.84 4.33 46.25
C ASP A 193 -4.87 3.81 45.24
N LEU A 194 -6.09 4.35 45.27
CA LEU A 194 -7.21 3.87 44.43
C LEU A 194 -6.94 3.90 42.92
N ILE A 195 -6.08 4.81 42.46
CA ILE A 195 -5.82 5.03 41.04
C ILE A 195 -4.68 4.11 40.59
N GLU A 196 -3.53 4.20 41.25
CA GLU A 196 -2.35 3.41 40.88
C GLU A 196 -2.56 1.91 41.11
N ASP A 197 -3.20 1.51 42.22
CA ASP A 197 -3.39 0.10 42.56
C ASP A 197 -4.39 -0.65 41.66
N LEU A 198 -5.17 0.07 40.85
CA LEU A 198 -6.17 -0.50 39.94
C LEU A 198 -5.72 -0.50 38.47
N LYS A 199 -4.64 0.21 38.11
CA LYS A 199 -4.12 0.26 36.72
C LYS A 199 -3.81 -1.10 36.14
N ASP A 200 -3.34 -2.05 36.95
CA ASP A 200 -2.99 -3.40 36.48
C ASP A 200 -4.19 -4.36 36.34
N GLY A 201 -5.37 -3.92 36.78
CA GLY A 201 -6.63 -4.68 36.81
C GLY A 201 -6.68 -5.84 37.81
N THR A 202 -5.59 -6.19 38.51
CA THR A 202 -5.51 -7.39 39.35
C THR A 202 -6.37 -7.26 40.62
N LYS A 203 -6.28 -6.12 41.32
CA LYS A 203 -7.09 -5.84 42.51
C LYS A 203 -8.55 -5.56 42.17
N LEU A 204 -8.81 -5.00 40.99
CA LEU A 204 -10.17 -4.82 40.45
C LEU A 204 -10.84 -6.18 40.19
N LEU A 205 -10.15 -7.12 39.53
CA LEU A 205 -10.64 -8.48 39.35
C LEU A 205 -10.82 -9.19 40.70
N ALA A 206 -9.86 -9.07 41.62
CA ALA A 206 -9.96 -9.67 42.95
C ALA A 206 -11.12 -9.12 43.80
N LEU A 207 -11.49 -7.84 43.65
CA LEU A 207 -12.69 -7.27 44.26
C LEU A 207 -13.94 -7.93 43.66
N LEU A 208 -14.02 -8.04 42.33
CA LEU A 208 -15.16 -8.63 41.63
C LEU A 208 -15.30 -10.13 41.93
N GLU A 209 -14.20 -10.87 42.15
CA GLU A 209 -14.24 -12.24 42.69
C GLU A 209 -14.98 -12.28 44.04
N VAL A 210 -14.63 -11.38 44.97
CA VAL A 210 -15.18 -11.37 46.34
C VAL A 210 -16.63 -10.87 46.38
N LEU A 211 -17.00 -9.92 45.53
CA LEU A 211 -18.36 -9.37 45.47
C LEU A 211 -19.37 -10.31 44.78
N SER A 212 -18.92 -11.18 43.89
CA SER A 212 -19.79 -12.08 43.11
C SER A 212 -19.72 -13.55 43.51
N GLY A 213 -18.65 -13.97 44.21
CA GLY A 213 -18.34 -15.37 44.45
C GLY A 213 -17.76 -16.12 43.24
N GLU A 214 -17.73 -15.52 42.06
CA GLU A 214 -17.23 -16.14 40.83
C GLU A 214 -15.71 -16.03 40.70
N LYS A 215 -15.07 -17.05 40.12
CA LYS A 215 -13.64 -17.00 39.79
C LYS A 215 -13.40 -16.41 38.41
N LEU A 216 -12.65 -15.31 38.38
CA LEU A 216 -12.34 -14.56 37.16
C LEU A 216 -10.94 -14.90 36.64
N PRO A 217 -10.73 -14.97 35.32
CA PRO A 217 -9.40 -15.15 34.75
C PRO A 217 -8.57 -13.88 35.00
N VAL A 218 -7.35 -14.06 35.51
CA VAL A 218 -6.38 -12.99 35.76
C VAL A 218 -5.09 -13.36 35.00
N GLU A 219 -4.59 -12.45 34.17
CA GLU A 219 -3.29 -12.62 33.52
C GLU A 219 -2.15 -12.56 34.55
N ARG A 220 -1.27 -13.56 34.51
CA ARG A 220 -0.20 -13.76 35.51
C ARG A 220 1.16 -13.81 34.82
N GLY A 221 1.97 -12.77 35.03
CA GLY A 221 3.37 -12.72 34.60
C GLY A 221 4.27 -12.18 35.70
N ARG A 222 5.55 -12.58 35.72
CA ARG A 222 6.55 -12.07 36.70
C ARG A 222 6.71 -10.55 36.63
N ASN A 223 6.63 -10.00 35.42
CA ASN A 223 6.63 -8.55 35.15
C ASN A 223 5.41 -8.23 34.29
N LEU A 224 4.32 -7.77 34.89
CA LEU A 224 3.17 -7.25 34.14
C LEU A 224 3.57 -5.99 33.35
N ARG A 225 2.82 -5.69 32.29
CA ARG A 225 3.06 -4.59 31.35
C ARG A 225 1.72 -4.09 30.81
N ARG A 226 1.69 -2.90 30.19
CA ARG A 226 0.47 -2.26 29.64
C ARG A 226 -0.48 -3.19 28.86
N PRO A 227 -0.03 -4.14 28.01
CA PRO A 227 -0.94 -5.10 27.37
C PRO A 227 -1.65 -6.05 28.35
N HIS A 228 -0.93 -6.56 29.36
CA HIS A 228 -1.51 -7.40 30.41
C HIS A 228 -2.47 -6.61 31.31
N PHE A 229 -2.14 -5.35 31.62
CA PHE A 229 -3.02 -4.42 32.33
C PHE A 229 -4.34 -4.22 31.57
N LEU A 230 -4.26 -3.94 30.27
CA LEU A 230 -5.43 -3.80 29.40
C LEU A 230 -6.24 -5.11 29.33
N SER A 231 -5.60 -6.28 29.32
CA SER A 231 -6.28 -7.58 29.37
C SER A 231 -7.09 -7.74 30.66
N ASN A 232 -6.46 -7.59 31.83
CA ASN A 232 -7.12 -7.70 33.14
C ASN A 232 -8.28 -6.71 33.30
N VAL A 233 -8.07 -5.44 32.93
CA VAL A 233 -9.13 -4.42 32.99
C VAL A 233 -10.25 -4.74 31.99
N ASN A 234 -9.95 -5.20 30.77
CA ASN A 234 -10.98 -5.65 29.83
C ASN A 234 -11.81 -6.81 30.40
N THR A 235 -11.20 -7.82 31.04
CA THR A 235 -11.93 -8.89 31.73
C THR A 235 -12.87 -8.35 32.80
N ALA A 236 -12.42 -7.38 33.61
CA ALA A 236 -13.26 -6.76 34.64
C ALA A 236 -14.46 -6.00 34.04
N LEU A 237 -14.23 -5.21 32.98
CA LEU A 237 -15.31 -4.48 32.32
C LEU A 237 -16.29 -5.41 31.58
N GLN A 238 -15.79 -6.48 30.93
CA GLN A 238 -16.61 -7.51 30.29
C GLN A 238 -17.46 -8.29 31.30
N PHE A 239 -16.90 -8.60 32.48
CA PHE A 239 -17.66 -9.23 33.57
C PHE A 239 -18.85 -8.36 34.00
N LEU A 240 -18.62 -7.07 34.23
CA LEU A 240 -19.67 -6.10 34.58
C LEU A 240 -20.74 -5.98 33.48
N GLN A 241 -20.31 -5.90 32.21
CA GLN A 241 -21.24 -5.92 31.07
C GLN A 241 -22.06 -7.21 31.03
N SER A 242 -21.48 -8.37 31.37
CA SER A 242 -22.19 -9.66 31.42
C SER A 242 -23.27 -9.71 32.51
N LYS A 243 -23.06 -8.98 33.63
CA LYS A 243 -24.07 -8.72 34.68
C LYS A 243 -25.11 -7.65 34.27
N LYS A 244 -25.13 -7.25 32.99
CA LYS A 244 -26.02 -6.24 32.37
C LYS A 244 -25.83 -4.82 32.94
N ILE A 245 -24.63 -4.52 33.45
CA ILE A 245 -24.27 -3.17 33.94
C ILE A 245 -23.87 -2.30 32.75
N LYS A 246 -24.54 -1.16 32.57
CA LYS A 246 -24.23 -0.20 31.49
C LYS A 246 -23.03 0.66 31.89
N LEU A 247 -21.86 0.34 31.34
CA LEU A 247 -20.63 1.14 31.48
C LEU A 247 -20.67 2.32 30.50
N VAL A 248 -21.09 3.50 30.97
CA VAL A 248 -21.14 4.72 30.16
C VAL A 248 -19.87 5.53 30.38
N ASN A 249 -19.17 5.87 29.28
CA ASN A 249 -17.92 6.64 29.28
C ASN A 249 -16.77 6.05 30.13
N ILE A 250 -16.71 4.71 30.25
CA ILE A 250 -15.65 3.99 30.94
C ILE A 250 -14.99 3.02 29.95
N ASN A 251 -13.75 3.31 29.53
CA ASN A 251 -12.94 2.43 28.68
C ASN A 251 -11.77 1.83 29.48
N SER A 252 -11.28 0.67 29.06
CA SER A 252 -10.14 0.00 29.71
C SER A 252 -8.83 0.78 29.57
N THR A 253 -8.63 1.52 28.49
CA THR A 253 -7.47 2.43 28.32
C THR A 253 -7.45 3.51 29.40
N ASP A 254 -8.59 4.16 29.65
CA ASP A 254 -8.72 5.25 30.61
C ASP A 254 -8.41 4.81 32.06
N LEU A 255 -8.72 3.55 32.39
CA LEU A 255 -8.35 2.94 33.67
C LEU A 255 -6.86 2.59 33.77
N VAL A 256 -6.28 2.00 32.72
CA VAL A 256 -4.84 1.67 32.69
C VAL A 256 -3.97 2.94 32.69
N ASP A 257 -4.49 4.05 32.14
CA ASP A 257 -3.90 5.39 32.24
C ASP A 257 -4.18 6.10 33.58
N GLY A 258 -5.04 5.55 34.45
CA GLY A 258 -5.33 6.07 35.79
C GLY A 258 -6.11 7.38 35.81
N ARG A 259 -7.07 7.58 34.90
CA ARG A 259 -7.88 8.81 34.87
C ARG A 259 -8.81 8.87 36.11
N PRO A 260 -8.64 9.83 37.06
CA PRO A 260 -9.30 9.79 38.38
C PRO A 260 -10.82 9.63 38.31
N ALA A 261 -11.49 10.49 37.54
CA ALA A 261 -12.93 10.48 37.37
C ALA A 261 -13.48 9.19 36.73
N VAL A 262 -12.67 8.47 35.94
CA VAL A 262 -13.08 7.20 35.30
C VAL A 262 -12.92 6.04 36.26
N VAL A 263 -11.83 6.01 37.05
CA VAL A 263 -11.64 5.03 38.13
C VAL A 263 -12.74 5.17 39.19
N LEU A 264 -13.00 6.40 39.66
CA LEU A 264 -14.08 6.69 40.60
C LEU A 264 -15.46 6.41 40.01
N GLY A 265 -15.68 6.72 38.73
CA GLY A 265 -16.89 6.38 38.00
C GLY A 265 -17.15 4.87 37.96
N LEU A 266 -16.11 4.06 37.73
CA LEU A 266 -16.22 2.60 37.76
C LEU A 266 -16.50 2.07 39.17
N ILE A 267 -15.71 2.45 40.17
CA ILE A 267 -15.88 1.93 41.53
C ILE A 267 -17.26 2.35 42.10
N TRP A 268 -17.72 3.57 41.84
CA TRP A 268 -19.10 3.97 42.14
C TRP A 268 -20.13 3.08 41.44
N THR A 269 -19.96 2.75 40.16
CA THR A 269 -20.87 1.85 39.44
C THR A 269 -20.87 0.43 40.01
N ILE A 270 -19.73 -0.07 40.51
CA ILE A 270 -19.64 -1.37 41.19
C ILE A 270 -20.36 -1.32 42.55
N ILE A 271 -20.13 -0.29 43.37
CA ILE A 271 -20.83 -0.05 44.65
C ILE A 271 -22.34 0.04 44.43
N LEU A 272 -22.76 0.90 43.48
CA LEU A 272 -24.16 1.13 43.14
C LEU A 272 -24.86 -0.14 42.71
N TYR A 273 -24.17 -1.08 42.03
CA TYR A 273 -24.76 -2.36 41.68
C TYR A 273 -24.70 -3.38 42.83
N PHE A 274 -23.51 -3.77 43.27
CA PHE A 274 -23.29 -4.91 44.18
C PHE A 274 -23.64 -4.64 45.64
N GLN A 275 -23.76 -3.37 46.07
CA GLN A 275 -24.14 -3.02 47.44
C GLN A 275 -25.46 -2.24 47.51
N ILE A 276 -25.74 -1.33 46.57
CA ILE A 276 -26.93 -0.47 46.68
C ILE A 276 -28.13 -1.09 45.94
N GLU A 277 -28.03 -1.31 44.63
CA GLU A 277 -29.12 -1.93 43.85
C GLU A 277 -29.42 -3.35 44.30
N GLU A 278 -28.42 -4.21 44.53
CA GLU A 278 -28.66 -5.63 44.86
C GLU A 278 -29.29 -5.80 46.25
N ASN A 279 -28.74 -5.14 47.29
CA ASN A 279 -29.34 -5.18 48.63
C ASN A 279 -30.78 -4.62 48.61
N THR A 280 -31.02 -3.53 47.86
CA THR A 280 -32.35 -2.90 47.74
C THR A 280 -33.33 -3.73 46.87
N ARG A 281 -32.81 -4.49 45.91
CA ARG A 281 -33.56 -5.46 45.10
C ARG A 281 -33.98 -6.68 45.93
N ALA A 282 -33.13 -7.12 46.86
CA ALA A 282 -33.49 -8.15 47.84
C ALA A 282 -34.70 -7.70 48.69
N LEU A 283 -34.70 -6.45 49.20
CA LEU A 283 -35.86 -5.87 49.93
C LEU A 283 -37.15 -5.96 49.10
N ALA A 284 -37.08 -5.55 47.83
CA ALA A 284 -38.25 -5.55 46.93
C ALA A 284 -38.75 -6.98 46.59
N SER A 285 -37.84 -7.96 46.54
CA SER A 285 -38.20 -9.37 46.29
C SER A 285 -38.86 -10.07 47.49
N LEU A 286 -38.69 -9.52 48.70
CA LEU A 286 -39.22 -10.04 49.96
C LEU A 286 -40.63 -9.50 50.31
N GLY A 287 -41.33 -8.87 49.36
CA GLY A 287 -42.76 -8.57 49.47
C GLY A 287 -43.12 -7.20 50.08
N HIS A 288 -42.17 -6.45 50.63
CA HIS A 288 -42.45 -5.09 51.14
C HIS A 288 -42.64 -4.08 49.98
N THR A 289 -43.91 -3.82 49.64
CA THR A 289 -44.34 -2.93 48.55
C THR A 289 -44.22 -1.43 48.91
N PHE A 290 -42.98 -0.96 49.07
CA PHE A 290 -42.68 0.46 49.31
C PHE A 290 -42.87 1.35 48.07
N GLY A 291 -44.13 1.64 47.74
CA GLY A 291 -44.54 2.67 46.77
C GLY A 291 -45.29 2.13 45.56
N SER A 292 -46.50 2.63 45.34
CA SER A 292 -47.39 2.18 44.27
C SER A 292 -46.86 2.53 42.87
N ALA A 293 -46.50 1.52 42.10
CA ALA A 293 -46.42 1.64 40.64
C ALA A 293 -47.86 1.66 40.08
N SER A 294 -48.43 2.84 39.87
CA SER A 294 -49.75 2.96 39.23
C SER A 294 -49.73 2.38 37.82
N SER A 295 -50.84 1.74 37.44
CA SER A 295 -51.09 1.32 36.07
C SER A 295 -51.31 2.53 35.15
N LEU A 296 -51.22 2.27 33.83
CA LEU A 296 -51.37 3.20 32.71
C LEU A 296 -50.40 4.40 32.67
N GLU A 297 -49.41 4.31 31.78
CA GLU A 297 -49.45 5.14 30.57
C GLU A 297 -48.75 4.41 29.42
N GLY A 298 -49.18 4.64 28.18
CA GLY A 298 -48.70 3.89 27.02
C GLY A 298 -48.61 4.73 25.74
N SER A 299 -47.84 4.21 24.77
CA SER A 299 -47.62 4.78 23.44
C SER A 299 -46.79 6.08 23.37
N ARG A 300 -45.48 5.93 23.13
CA ARG A 300 -44.71 6.78 22.20
C ARG A 300 -43.44 6.05 21.72
N THR A 301 -42.85 6.56 20.64
CA THR A 301 -41.84 5.88 19.81
C THR A 301 -40.46 5.74 20.47
N PRO A 302 -39.64 4.75 20.04
CA PRO A 302 -38.35 4.46 20.66
C PRO A 302 -37.21 5.37 20.18
N ASP A 303 -37.04 6.53 20.83
CA ASP A 303 -35.86 7.38 20.64
C ASP A 303 -34.67 6.94 21.51
N HIS A 304 -33.59 6.49 20.85
CA HIS A 304 -32.36 6.01 21.49
C HIS A 304 -31.49 7.17 22.03
N ALA A 305 -31.85 7.74 23.19
CA ALA A 305 -31.00 8.73 23.87
C ALA A 305 -31.03 8.71 25.41
N THR A 306 -32.19 8.53 26.06
CA THR A 306 -32.40 9.06 27.44
C THR A 306 -32.70 8.03 28.54
N GLU A 307 -32.42 6.74 28.33
CA GLU A 307 -32.61 5.71 29.39
C GLU A 307 -31.69 5.89 30.62
N SER A 308 -30.49 6.45 30.45
CA SER A 308 -29.41 6.25 31.43
C SER A 308 -29.58 6.97 32.77
N ARG A 309 -30.41 8.03 32.87
CA ARG A 309 -30.60 8.77 34.14
C ARG A 309 -31.62 8.11 35.08
N ARG A 310 -32.63 7.41 34.57
CA ARG A 310 -33.80 6.95 35.35
C ARG A 310 -33.52 5.78 36.30
N LYS A 311 -32.42 5.02 36.12
CA LYS A 311 -32.11 3.85 36.96
C LYS A 311 -31.54 4.21 38.34
N GLY A 312 -30.49 5.04 38.40
CA GLY A 312 -29.83 5.41 39.67
C GLY A 312 -30.77 6.15 40.64
N GLU A 313 -31.70 6.94 40.10
CA GLU A 313 -32.78 7.56 40.87
C GLU A 313 -33.70 6.55 41.58
N GLY A 314 -33.83 5.32 41.05
CA GLY A 314 -34.59 4.24 41.68
C GLY A 314 -33.93 3.77 42.97
N ALA A 315 -32.65 3.39 42.90
CA ALA A 315 -31.87 2.95 44.06
C ALA A 315 -31.78 4.04 45.15
N ARG A 316 -31.50 5.30 44.77
CA ARG A 316 -31.45 6.43 45.71
C ARG A 316 -32.81 6.67 46.41
N ARG A 317 -33.92 6.62 45.67
CA ARG A 317 -35.28 6.77 46.25
C ARG A 317 -35.66 5.62 47.17
N ALA A 318 -35.36 4.39 46.79
CA ALA A 318 -35.69 3.22 47.60
C ALA A 318 -34.85 3.16 48.90
N LEU A 319 -33.57 3.55 48.85
CA LEU A 319 -32.73 3.67 50.06
C LEU A 319 -33.23 4.81 50.98
N LEU A 320 -33.62 5.97 50.44
CA LEU A 320 -34.27 7.04 51.23
C LEU A 320 -35.60 6.58 51.84
N SER A 321 -36.41 5.84 51.08
CA SER A 321 -37.69 5.31 51.59
C SER A 321 -37.47 4.29 52.70
N TRP A 322 -36.44 3.44 52.61
CA TRP A 322 -36.07 2.53 53.70
C TRP A 322 -35.64 3.31 54.95
N VAL A 323 -34.75 4.31 54.82
CA VAL A 323 -34.33 5.16 55.96
C VAL A 323 -35.54 5.85 56.62
N SER A 324 -36.44 6.42 55.82
CA SER A 324 -37.63 7.12 56.33
C SER A 324 -38.62 6.19 57.07
N ASN A 325 -38.66 4.90 56.71
CA ASN A 325 -39.46 3.89 57.41
C ASN A 325 -38.72 3.29 58.63
N ALA A 326 -37.40 3.21 58.60
CA ALA A 326 -36.55 2.72 59.68
C ALA A 326 -36.33 3.74 60.82
N LEU A 327 -36.67 5.01 60.63
CA LEU A 327 -36.54 6.05 61.66
C LEU A 327 -37.80 6.13 62.55
N PRO A 328 -37.66 6.13 63.89
CA PRO A 328 -38.81 6.28 64.80
C PRO A 328 -39.52 7.64 64.63
N LYS A 329 -40.84 7.59 64.42
CA LYS A 329 -41.66 8.78 64.07
C LYS A 329 -41.85 9.77 65.22
N ASP A 330 -41.65 9.31 66.45
CA ASP A 330 -41.65 10.08 67.70
C ASP A 330 -40.37 10.92 67.89
N ILE A 331 -39.28 10.59 67.18
CA ILE A 331 -38.00 11.30 67.28
C ILE A 331 -38.00 12.64 66.49
N GLY A 332 -38.88 12.78 65.49
CA GLY A 332 -39.07 14.03 64.74
C GLY A 332 -37.98 14.37 63.71
N LEU A 333 -37.11 13.41 63.36
CA LEU A 333 -36.10 13.57 62.31
C LEU A 333 -36.69 13.28 60.93
N GLU A 334 -36.39 14.11 59.93
CA GLU A 334 -36.89 13.97 58.56
C GLU A 334 -35.72 13.98 57.55
N VAL A 335 -35.32 12.79 57.09
CA VAL A 335 -34.20 12.62 56.14
C VAL A 335 -34.67 12.78 54.69
N LYS A 336 -34.10 13.76 53.97
CA LYS A 336 -34.53 14.15 52.60
C LYS A 336 -33.49 13.88 51.52
N ASP A 337 -32.22 13.79 51.92
CA ASP A 337 -31.06 13.58 51.05
C ASP A 337 -30.04 12.65 51.74
N PHE A 338 -28.94 12.36 51.03
CA PHE A 338 -27.75 11.72 51.62
C PHE A 338 -26.63 12.73 51.90
N GLY A 339 -26.98 14.00 52.09
CA GLY A 339 -26.02 15.08 52.31
C GLY A 339 -26.29 15.75 53.65
N ARG A 340 -26.95 16.91 53.60
CA ARG A 340 -27.20 17.75 54.79
C ARG A 340 -28.03 17.07 55.86
N SER A 341 -28.89 16.12 55.48
CA SER A 341 -29.72 15.34 56.42
C SER A 341 -28.91 14.44 57.37
N TRP A 342 -27.62 14.25 57.11
CA TRP A 342 -26.73 13.35 57.87
C TRP A 342 -25.59 14.07 58.60
N ARG A 343 -25.35 15.36 58.28
CA ARG A 343 -24.25 16.18 58.83
C ARG A 343 -24.23 16.18 60.36
N ASP A 344 -25.42 16.18 60.98
CA ASP A 344 -25.56 16.31 62.42
C ASP A 344 -25.34 14.99 63.21
N GLY A 345 -25.17 13.87 62.51
CA GLY A 345 -24.99 12.54 63.09
C GLY A 345 -26.25 11.91 63.71
N LEU A 346 -27.36 12.64 63.89
CA LEU A 346 -28.56 12.11 64.55
C LEU A 346 -29.25 11.02 63.73
N ALA A 347 -29.23 11.13 62.40
CA ALA A 347 -29.74 10.10 61.50
C ALA A 347 -29.00 8.75 61.66
N PHE A 348 -27.66 8.77 61.78
CA PHE A 348 -26.88 7.56 62.02
C PHE A 348 -27.18 6.97 63.41
N LEU A 349 -27.15 7.79 64.47
CA LEU A 349 -27.41 7.35 65.84
C LEU A 349 -28.81 6.75 66.00
N ALA A 350 -29.83 7.33 65.36
CA ALA A 350 -31.20 6.81 65.38
C ALA A 350 -31.35 5.46 64.65
N ILE A 351 -30.67 5.28 63.51
CA ILE A 351 -30.63 3.98 62.81
C ILE A 351 -29.92 2.92 63.66
N ILE A 352 -28.82 3.29 64.33
CA ILE A 352 -28.06 2.38 65.20
C ILE A 352 -28.92 1.90 66.38
N ASP A 353 -29.59 2.80 67.10
CA ASP A 353 -30.50 2.41 68.20
C ASP A 353 -31.72 1.63 67.71
N GLN A 354 -32.26 1.94 66.52
CA GLN A 354 -33.32 1.12 65.94
C GLN A 354 -32.84 -0.31 65.61
N ILE A 355 -31.61 -0.46 65.11
CA ILE A 355 -31.01 -1.76 64.83
C ILE A 355 -30.71 -2.54 66.11
N ARG A 356 -30.24 -1.86 67.17
CA ARG A 356 -29.91 -2.49 68.45
C ARG A 356 -30.18 -1.51 69.60
N LYS A 357 -31.34 -1.67 70.22
CA LYS A 357 -31.84 -0.78 71.28
C LYS A 357 -30.91 -0.69 72.48
N ASN A 358 -30.89 0.48 73.11
CA ASN A 358 -30.12 0.80 74.34
C ASN A 358 -28.60 0.77 74.16
N VAL A 359 -28.08 0.79 72.93
CA VAL A 359 -26.64 0.87 72.65
C VAL A 359 -26.16 2.34 72.59
N VAL A 360 -27.08 3.30 72.44
CA VAL A 360 -26.80 4.73 72.24
C VAL A 360 -27.66 5.58 73.18
N ASP A 361 -27.06 6.42 74.02
CA ASP A 361 -27.81 7.44 74.78
C ASP A 361 -28.17 8.64 73.89
N MET A 362 -29.30 8.52 73.21
CA MET A 362 -29.89 9.57 72.38
C MET A 362 -30.25 10.84 73.17
N THR A 363 -30.36 10.79 74.50
CA THR A 363 -30.72 11.96 75.33
C THR A 363 -29.49 12.81 75.66
N ALA A 364 -28.35 12.18 75.98
CA ALA A 364 -27.07 12.86 76.15
C ALA A 364 -26.53 13.37 74.80
N LEU A 365 -26.52 12.52 73.77
CA LEU A 365 -25.88 12.84 72.49
C LEU A 365 -26.57 13.96 71.71
N ARG A 366 -27.88 14.19 71.91
CA ARG A 366 -28.58 15.39 71.40
C ARG A 366 -27.97 16.72 71.86
N ARG A 367 -27.16 16.73 72.93
CA ARG A 367 -26.46 17.92 73.44
C ARG A 367 -24.99 18.02 73.00
N ALA A 368 -24.46 17.00 72.32
CA ALA A 368 -23.08 16.97 71.83
C ALA A 368 -22.94 17.69 70.47
N THR A 369 -21.71 18.01 70.06
CA THR A 369 -21.41 18.55 68.72
C THR A 369 -21.67 17.50 67.62
N ASN A 370 -21.89 17.96 66.39
CA ASN A 370 -22.07 17.08 65.22
C ASN A 370 -20.90 16.09 65.09
N ARG A 371 -19.66 16.60 65.08
CA ARG A 371 -18.43 15.80 65.01
C ARG A 371 -18.32 14.73 66.10
N ALA A 372 -18.76 15.02 67.34
CA ALA A 372 -18.78 14.03 68.42
C ALA A 372 -19.93 13.00 68.28
N ARG A 373 -21.11 13.42 67.78
CA ARG A 373 -22.22 12.51 67.44
C ARG A 373 -21.84 11.54 66.32
N LEU A 374 -21.16 12.02 65.29
CA LEU A 374 -20.64 11.24 64.17
C LEU A 374 -19.57 10.23 64.62
N GLU A 375 -18.58 10.66 65.42
CA GLU A 375 -17.54 9.77 65.97
C GLU A 375 -18.19 8.63 66.77
N THR A 376 -19.10 8.97 67.68
CA THR A 376 -19.85 8.00 68.49
C THR A 376 -20.68 7.06 67.61
N ALA A 377 -21.29 7.55 66.54
CA ALA A 377 -22.08 6.73 65.62
C ALA A 377 -21.20 5.72 64.88
N PHE A 378 -20.04 6.14 64.36
CA PHE A 378 -19.17 5.28 63.56
C PHE A 378 -18.49 4.22 64.43
N ASP A 379 -18.01 4.58 65.62
CA ASP A 379 -17.43 3.63 66.59
C ASP A 379 -18.44 2.59 67.08
N VAL A 380 -19.68 3.02 67.38
CA VAL A 380 -20.73 2.09 67.81
C VAL A 380 -21.19 1.21 66.64
N ALA A 381 -21.33 1.73 65.43
CA ALA A 381 -21.68 0.93 64.26
C ALA A 381 -20.61 -0.14 63.97
N GLU A 382 -19.33 0.18 64.11
CA GLU A 382 -18.25 -0.81 63.94
C GLU A 382 -18.23 -1.83 65.07
N ARG A 383 -18.16 -1.38 66.34
CA ARG A 383 -18.01 -2.28 67.50
C ARG A 383 -19.24 -3.13 67.79
N GLU A 384 -20.44 -2.57 67.67
CA GLU A 384 -21.68 -3.18 68.16
C GLU A 384 -22.56 -3.78 67.04
N LEU A 385 -22.37 -3.34 65.79
CA LEU A 385 -23.09 -3.87 64.63
C LEU A 385 -22.16 -4.58 63.62
N GLY A 386 -20.84 -4.37 63.67
CA GLY A 386 -19.91 -4.89 62.67
C GLY A 386 -20.14 -4.28 61.29
N VAL A 387 -20.33 -2.95 61.24
CA VAL A 387 -20.40 -2.12 60.03
C VAL A 387 -19.06 -1.41 59.88
N ALA A 388 -18.31 -1.67 58.80
CA ALA A 388 -16.94 -1.15 58.66
C ALA A 388 -16.94 0.38 58.55
N ARG A 389 -16.08 1.06 59.32
CA ARG A 389 -15.92 2.53 59.30
C ARG A 389 -15.33 2.99 57.96
N LEU A 390 -16.16 3.58 57.10
CA LEU A 390 -15.76 4.06 55.77
C LEU A 390 -15.48 5.57 55.73
N LEU A 391 -16.15 6.32 56.60
CA LEU A 391 -16.14 7.77 56.74
C LEU A 391 -15.54 8.15 58.09
N ASP A 392 -14.90 9.32 58.17
CA ASP A 392 -14.63 9.99 59.44
C ASP A 392 -15.55 11.20 59.62
N PRO A 393 -15.78 11.70 60.85
CA PRO A 393 -16.69 12.81 61.10
C PRO A 393 -16.37 14.09 60.35
N GLU A 394 -15.11 14.29 59.95
CA GLU A 394 -14.67 15.45 59.18
C GLU A 394 -15.05 15.40 57.71
N ASP A 395 -15.22 14.19 57.15
CA ASP A 395 -15.72 14.01 55.78
C ASP A 395 -17.25 14.25 55.70
N VAL A 396 -17.92 14.43 56.86
CA VAL A 396 -19.39 14.52 56.99
C VAL A 396 -19.87 15.81 57.67
N ASP A 397 -19.14 16.43 58.59
CA ASP A 397 -19.54 17.71 59.24
C ASP A 397 -19.25 18.96 58.39
N VAL A 398 -19.44 18.84 57.07
CA VAL A 398 -19.20 19.88 56.05
C VAL A 398 -20.52 20.42 55.47
N ASP A 399 -20.47 21.58 54.80
CA ASP A 399 -21.68 22.27 54.31
C ASP A 399 -22.41 21.55 53.17
N ARG A 400 -21.72 20.63 52.47
CA ARG A 400 -22.26 19.77 51.40
C ARG A 400 -21.56 18.39 51.42
N PRO A 401 -21.94 17.48 52.34
CA PRO A 401 -21.35 16.13 52.41
C PRO A 401 -21.58 15.37 51.11
N ASP A 402 -20.63 14.52 50.74
CA ASP A 402 -20.72 13.76 49.48
C ASP A 402 -21.79 12.66 49.56
N GLU A 403 -22.87 12.81 48.78
CA GLU A 403 -24.00 11.89 48.81
C GLU A 403 -23.61 10.45 48.46
N LYS A 404 -22.64 10.23 47.56
CA LYS A 404 -22.23 8.87 47.18
C LYS A 404 -21.57 8.16 48.36
N SER A 405 -20.68 8.86 49.05
CA SER A 405 -19.91 8.34 50.17
C SER A 405 -20.81 8.05 51.38
N VAL A 406 -21.77 8.95 51.67
CA VAL A 406 -22.83 8.71 52.65
C VAL A 406 -23.73 7.53 52.23
N MET A 407 -24.21 7.47 50.97
CA MET A 407 -24.98 6.33 50.46
C MET A 407 -24.24 4.99 50.61
N THR A 408 -22.93 4.97 50.32
CA THR A 408 -22.07 3.78 50.43
C THR A 408 -21.98 3.29 51.87
N TYR A 409 -21.86 4.21 52.84
CA TYR A 409 -21.84 3.86 54.26
C TYR A 409 -23.23 3.44 54.77
N VAL A 410 -24.29 4.18 54.46
CA VAL A 410 -25.68 3.88 54.87
C VAL A 410 -26.15 2.53 54.33
N ALA A 411 -25.78 2.16 53.10
CA ALA A 411 -26.16 0.87 52.51
C ALA A 411 -25.58 -0.36 53.23
N GLN A 412 -24.58 -0.20 54.13
CA GLN A 412 -24.11 -1.31 54.98
C GLN A 412 -25.11 -1.70 56.07
N PHE A 413 -25.93 -0.76 56.56
CA PHE A 413 -26.86 -0.98 57.66
C PHE A 413 -28.06 -1.85 57.26
N LEU A 414 -28.38 -1.94 55.97
CA LEU A 414 -29.44 -2.79 55.40
C LEU A 414 -29.36 -4.23 55.91
N HIS A 415 -28.16 -4.83 55.89
CA HIS A 415 -27.93 -6.23 56.28
C HIS A 415 -27.84 -6.45 57.80
N LYS A 416 -28.10 -5.42 58.61
CA LYS A 416 -28.10 -5.48 60.07
C LYS A 416 -29.50 -5.29 60.67
N TYR A 417 -30.46 -4.80 59.89
CA TYR A 417 -31.75 -4.31 60.40
C TYR A 417 -32.68 -5.43 60.91
N PRO A 418 -33.24 -5.36 62.14
CA PRO A 418 -33.98 -6.46 62.78
C PRO A 418 -35.24 -6.91 62.06
N GLU A 419 -36.00 -6.01 61.43
CA GLU A 419 -37.25 -6.39 60.75
C GLU A 419 -36.97 -7.26 59.51
N LEU A 420 -35.76 -7.15 58.94
CA LEU A 420 -35.24 -8.06 57.92
C LEU A 420 -34.89 -9.46 58.44
N ARG A 421 -35.19 -9.74 59.72
CA ARG A 421 -35.09 -11.04 60.41
C ARG A 421 -36.37 -11.44 61.16
N SER A 422 -37.38 -10.58 61.29
CA SER A 422 -38.63 -10.94 61.97
C SER A 422 -39.63 -11.58 61.00
N ASP A 423 -39.91 -10.94 59.86
CA ASP A 423 -40.85 -11.47 58.85
C ASP A 423 -40.15 -12.51 57.93
N THR A 424 -38.83 -12.34 57.73
CA THR A 424 -38.00 -13.37 57.11
C THR A 424 -37.62 -14.50 58.07
N GLY A 425 -37.80 -14.33 59.39
CA GLY A 425 -37.36 -15.31 60.40
C GLY A 425 -38.12 -16.64 60.28
N ASP A 426 -39.44 -16.57 60.22
CA ASP A 426 -40.30 -17.73 60.01
C ASP A 426 -40.14 -18.30 58.59
N SER A 427 -39.92 -17.47 57.57
CA SER A 427 -39.70 -17.91 56.19
C SER A 427 -38.35 -18.63 56.00
N LEU A 428 -37.26 -18.08 56.57
CA LEU A 428 -35.92 -18.66 56.52
C LEU A 428 -35.82 -19.91 57.39
N THR A 429 -36.43 -19.92 58.58
CA THR A 429 -36.51 -21.15 59.38
C THR A 429 -37.42 -22.19 58.74
N ALA A 430 -38.52 -21.81 58.07
CA ALA A 430 -39.32 -22.76 57.28
C ALA A 430 -38.50 -23.36 56.12
N ILE A 431 -37.76 -22.56 55.35
CA ILE A 431 -36.88 -23.05 54.28
C ILE A 431 -35.74 -23.92 54.84
N GLN A 432 -35.16 -23.56 55.98
CA GLN A 432 -34.12 -24.35 56.64
C GLN A 432 -34.68 -25.66 57.24
N ASN A 433 -35.92 -25.65 57.72
CA ASN A 433 -36.63 -26.84 58.22
C ASN A 433 -37.06 -27.74 57.06
N GLU A 434 -37.49 -27.20 55.92
CA GLU A 434 -37.75 -27.93 54.68
C GLU A 434 -36.46 -28.59 54.14
N TYR A 435 -35.37 -27.85 54.07
CA TYR A 435 -34.03 -28.36 53.73
C TYR A 435 -33.61 -29.49 54.67
N SER A 436 -33.74 -29.28 55.99
CA SER A 436 -33.32 -30.26 57.00
C SER A 436 -34.21 -31.51 57.00
N SER A 437 -35.52 -31.34 56.77
CA SER A 437 -36.49 -32.43 56.63
C SER A 437 -36.21 -33.26 55.39
N LEU A 438 -35.96 -32.63 54.23
CA LEU A 438 -35.61 -33.34 53.00
C LEU A 438 -34.27 -34.07 53.15
N THR A 439 -33.25 -33.42 53.75
CA THR A 439 -31.93 -34.03 54.00
C THR A 439 -32.04 -35.24 54.93
N HIS A 440 -32.81 -35.13 56.01
CA HIS A 440 -33.01 -36.22 56.97
C HIS A 440 -33.77 -37.39 56.34
N TRP A 441 -34.90 -37.12 55.67
CA TRP A 441 -35.68 -38.15 54.97
C TRP A 441 -34.86 -38.84 53.87
N LEU A 442 -34.10 -38.09 53.07
CA LEU A 442 -33.17 -38.65 52.08
C LEU A 442 -32.12 -39.56 52.72
N THR A 443 -31.53 -39.14 53.84
CA THR A 443 -30.52 -39.93 54.57
C THR A 443 -31.11 -41.22 55.11
N GLU A 444 -32.27 -41.15 55.76
CA GLU A 444 -33.00 -42.28 56.33
C GLU A 444 -33.42 -43.29 55.26
N ARG A 445 -34.03 -42.84 54.16
CA ARG A 445 -34.52 -43.70 53.08
C ARG A 445 -33.39 -44.34 52.28
N ASN A 446 -32.26 -43.65 52.09
CA ASN A 446 -31.04 -44.25 51.53
C ASN A 446 -30.51 -45.37 52.45
N GLN A 447 -30.38 -45.10 53.76
CA GLN A 447 -29.89 -46.10 54.72
C GLN A 447 -30.81 -47.33 54.78
N TYR A 448 -32.13 -47.13 54.70
CA TYR A 448 -33.12 -48.20 54.65
C TYR A 448 -32.94 -49.11 53.41
N LEU A 449 -32.91 -48.54 52.20
CA LEU A 449 -32.71 -49.35 50.98
C LEU A 449 -31.33 -50.02 50.94
N GLN A 450 -30.27 -49.31 51.35
CA GLN A 450 -28.93 -49.87 51.43
C GLN A 450 -28.84 -51.02 52.44
N HIS A 451 -29.52 -50.93 53.58
CA HIS A 451 -29.61 -52.03 54.54
C HIS A 451 -30.32 -53.25 53.93
N LEU A 452 -31.52 -53.07 53.37
CA LEU A 452 -32.25 -54.15 52.69
C LEU A 452 -31.46 -54.78 51.56
N ARG A 453 -30.67 -53.99 50.81
CA ARG A 453 -29.79 -54.49 49.75
C ARG A 453 -28.61 -55.30 50.31
N GLN A 454 -27.98 -54.84 51.39
CA GLN A 454 -26.89 -55.55 52.06
C GLN A 454 -27.33 -56.86 52.72
N THR A 455 -28.54 -56.91 53.28
CA THR A 455 -29.14 -58.14 53.83
C THR A 455 -29.85 -58.99 52.77
N ASN A 456 -29.81 -58.58 51.49
CA ASN A 456 -30.53 -59.20 50.36
C ASN A 456 -32.01 -59.48 50.68
N SER A 457 -32.66 -58.54 51.38
CA SER A 457 -34.02 -58.61 51.92
C SER A 457 -34.99 -57.61 51.25
N LEU A 458 -34.64 -57.06 50.08
CA LEU A 458 -35.53 -56.20 49.29
C LEU A 458 -36.83 -56.95 48.94
N PRO A 459 -38.03 -56.35 49.15
CA PRO A 459 -39.29 -57.05 48.90
C PRO A 459 -39.47 -57.43 47.43
N ASN A 460 -39.97 -58.64 47.19
CA ASN A 460 -40.19 -59.15 45.83
C ASN A 460 -41.59 -58.80 45.28
N SER A 461 -42.16 -57.67 45.72
CA SER A 461 -43.50 -57.21 45.37
C SER A 461 -43.43 -55.86 44.69
N TYR A 462 -43.91 -55.78 43.46
CA TYR A 462 -44.00 -54.50 42.76
C TYR A 462 -44.94 -53.51 43.46
N GLN A 463 -45.94 -53.97 44.23
CA GLN A 463 -46.82 -53.08 44.99
C GLN A 463 -46.07 -52.33 46.10
N GLU A 464 -45.05 -52.94 46.69
CA GLU A 464 -44.20 -52.30 47.71
C GLU A 464 -43.22 -51.31 47.08
N TYR A 465 -42.65 -51.65 45.91
CA TYR A 465 -41.88 -50.70 45.10
C TYR A 465 -42.74 -49.49 44.69
N ALA A 466 -43.95 -49.71 44.19
CA ALA A 466 -44.85 -48.63 43.74
C ALA A 466 -45.31 -47.73 44.90
N ALA A 467 -45.51 -48.28 46.10
CA ALA A 467 -45.79 -47.50 47.30
C ALA A 467 -44.59 -46.59 47.67
N PHE A 468 -43.37 -47.12 47.60
CA PHE A 468 -42.14 -46.34 47.82
C PHE A 468 -41.91 -45.29 46.73
N GLU A 469 -42.14 -45.64 45.46
CA GLU A 469 -42.06 -44.72 44.32
C GLU A 469 -43.04 -43.53 44.48
N SER A 470 -44.25 -43.79 44.99
CA SER A 470 -45.23 -42.75 45.33
C SER A 470 -44.77 -41.86 46.49
N GLU A 471 -44.16 -42.44 47.54
CA GLU A 471 -43.56 -41.65 48.63
C GLU A 471 -42.47 -40.71 48.09
N VAL A 472 -41.60 -41.21 47.21
CA VAL A 472 -40.51 -40.42 46.61
C VAL A 472 -41.06 -39.33 45.69
N GLN A 473 -42.09 -39.62 44.89
CA GLN A 473 -42.77 -38.64 44.05
C GLN A 473 -43.36 -37.48 44.86
N SER A 474 -43.88 -37.74 46.07
CA SER A 474 -44.37 -36.68 46.97
C SER A 474 -43.29 -35.68 47.43
N ARG A 475 -41.99 -36.04 47.31
CA ARG A 475 -40.85 -35.18 47.65
C ARG A 475 -40.25 -34.44 46.45
N VAL A 476 -40.61 -34.80 45.22
CA VAL A 476 -40.11 -34.16 43.98
C VAL A 476 -40.48 -32.69 43.93
N GLU A 477 -41.68 -32.30 44.34
CA GLU A 477 -42.09 -30.89 44.38
C GLU A 477 -41.26 -30.06 45.36
N LEU A 478 -40.92 -30.63 46.52
CA LEU A 478 -40.07 -30.00 47.52
C LEU A 478 -38.62 -29.87 47.02
N TYR A 479 -38.06 -30.92 46.43
CA TYR A 479 -36.75 -30.86 45.77
C TYR A 479 -36.71 -29.76 44.69
N ASN A 480 -37.72 -29.71 43.81
CA ASN A 480 -37.84 -28.70 42.76
C ASN A 480 -38.12 -27.29 43.29
N LYS A 481 -38.75 -27.14 44.47
CA LYS A 481 -38.90 -25.85 45.17
C LYS A 481 -37.53 -25.35 45.64
N LEU A 482 -36.79 -26.18 46.37
CA LEU A 482 -35.48 -25.82 46.93
C LEU A 482 -34.43 -25.58 45.83
N HIS A 483 -34.40 -26.38 44.76
CA HIS A 483 -33.50 -26.17 43.61
C HIS A 483 -33.68 -24.78 42.97
N ARG A 484 -34.94 -24.34 42.79
CA ARG A 484 -35.25 -23.01 42.23
C ARG A 484 -34.85 -21.86 43.16
N LEU A 485 -34.85 -22.06 44.47
CA LEU A 485 -34.32 -21.09 45.43
C LEU A 485 -32.79 -21.01 45.33
N VAL A 486 -32.10 -22.14 45.18
CA VAL A 486 -30.63 -22.20 45.00
C VAL A 486 -30.20 -21.52 43.68
N ASP A 487 -30.91 -21.75 42.57
CA ASP A 487 -30.63 -21.07 41.30
C ASP A 487 -30.95 -19.56 41.30
N SER A 488 -31.68 -19.05 42.30
CA SER A 488 -32.02 -17.62 42.38
C SER A 488 -30.82 -16.69 42.68
N HIS A 489 -29.67 -17.27 43.08
CA HIS A 489 -28.47 -16.56 43.52
C HIS A 489 -28.68 -15.62 44.72
N SER A 490 -29.79 -15.74 45.46
CA SER A 490 -29.98 -14.98 46.70
C SER A 490 -28.94 -15.39 47.75
N ILE A 491 -28.27 -14.41 48.35
CA ILE A 491 -27.23 -14.59 49.38
C ILE A 491 -27.81 -15.21 50.68
N ILE A 492 -29.14 -15.31 50.80
CA ILE A 492 -29.87 -15.62 52.03
C ILE A 492 -30.40 -17.07 52.05
N SER A 493 -30.31 -17.82 50.94
CA SER A 493 -30.88 -19.17 50.79
C SER A 493 -29.85 -20.23 50.43
N ILE A 494 -29.79 -21.32 51.23
CA ILE A 494 -29.16 -22.65 50.96
C ILE A 494 -27.90 -22.61 50.07
N THR A 495 -26.71 -22.72 50.66
CA THR A 495 -25.44 -22.65 49.91
C THR A 495 -25.34 -23.76 48.85
N HIS A 496 -24.68 -23.49 47.72
CA HIS A 496 -24.44 -24.51 46.69
C HIS A 496 -23.72 -25.77 47.22
N GLU A 497 -22.90 -25.65 48.28
CA GLU A 497 -22.27 -26.82 48.92
C GLU A 497 -23.29 -27.64 49.71
N SER A 498 -24.18 -27.00 50.46
CA SER A 498 -25.28 -27.67 51.16
C SER A 498 -26.32 -28.28 50.21
N TRP A 499 -26.51 -27.69 49.01
CA TRP A 499 -27.37 -28.25 47.96
C TRP A 499 -26.75 -29.49 47.30
N ARG A 500 -25.44 -29.50 47.05
CA ARG A 500 -24.73 -30.67 46.47
C ARG A 500 -24.91 -31.95 47.29
N GLU A 501 -25.04 -31.85 48.61
CA GLU A 501 -25.28 -33.02 49.46
C GLU A 501 -26.71 -33.55 49.30
N ILE A 502 -27.73 -32.68 49.19
CA ILE A 502 -29.09 -33.09 48.82
C ILE A 502 -29.10 -33.72 47.41
N GLU A 503 -28.45 -33.09 46.42
CA GLU A 503 -28.36 -33.61 45.06
C GLU A 503 -27.70 -35.01 45.02
N LYS A 504 -26.61 -35.19 45.79
CA LYS A 504 -25.92 -36.47 45.97
C LYS A 504 -26.80 -37.54 46.62
N LEU A 505 -27.46 -37.21 47.74
CA LEU A 505 -28.36 -38.14 48.43
C LEU A 505 -29.59 -38.48 47.57
N TRP A 506 -30.09 -37.53 46.77
CA TRP A 506 -31.21 -37.75 45.84
C TRP A 506 -30.80 -38.71 44.71
N ARG A 507 -29.64 -38.48 44.07
CA ARG A 507 -29.08 -39.40 43.06
C ARG A 507 -28.82 -40.81 43.62
N GLN A 508 -28.34 -40.91 44.86
CA GLN A 508 -28.17 -42.20 45.54
C GLN A 508 -29.51 -42.93 45.76
N LEU A 509 -30.55 -42.22 46.20
CA LEU A 509 -31.88 -42.81 46.42
C LEU A 509 -32.46 -43.37 45.12
N GLN A 510 -32.33 -42.61 44.03
CA GLN A 510 -32.75 -43.05 42.69
C GLN A 510 -31.95 -44.28 42.20
N ALA A 511 -30.64 -44.36 42.49
CA ALA A 511 -29.82 -45.52 42.13
C ALA A 511 -30.23 -46.79 42.88
N GLU A 512 -30.53 -46.70 44.17
CA GLU A 512 -31.04 -47.84 44.95
C GLU A 512 -32.45 -48.27 44.48
N MET A 513 -33.31 -47.31 44.11
CA MET A 513 -34.61 -47.61 43.50
C MET A 513 -34.49 -48.34 42.15
N ARG A 514 -33.61 -47.87 41.25
CA ARG A 514 -33.36 -48.55 39.95
C ARG A 514 -32.81 -49.96 40.17
N TYR A 515 -31.96 -50.17 41.16
CA TYR A 515 -31.47 -51.50 41.53
C TYR A 515 -32.61 -52.43 41.99
N TRP A 516 -33.54 -51.93 42.81
CA TRP A 516 -34.72 -52.70 43.25
C TRP A 516 -35.67 -52.99 42.07
N LEU A 517 -35.96 -52.01 41.23
CA LEU A 517 -36.80 -52.18 40.04
C LEU A 517 -36.20 -53.20 39.05
N ARG A 518 -34.89 -53.14 38.80
CA ARG A 518 -34.14 -54.14 38.02
C ARG A 518 -34.28 -55.55 38.62
N LEU A 519 -34.18 -55.68 39.95
CA LEU A 519 -34.34 -56.97 40.62
C LEU A 519 -35.76 -57.54 40.41
N LEU A 520 -36.80 -56.71 40.48
CA LEU A 520 -38.19 -57.10 40.21
C LEU A 520 -38.40 -57.48 38.73
N ASP A 521 -37.82 -56.71 37.80
CA ASP A 521 -37.98 -56.95 36.36
C ASP A 521 -37.24 -58.21 35.88
N SER A 522 -36.03 -58.47 36.41
CA SER A 522 -35.23 -59.65 36.07
C SER A 522 -35.90 -61.00 36.44
N GLN A 523 -36.90 -60.97 37.32
CA GLN A 523 -37.65 -62.15 37.76
C GLN A 523 -38.96 -62.38 36.98
N LEU A 524 -39.30 -61.52 36.01
CA LEU A 524 -40.49 -61.68 35.17
C LEU A 524 -40.36 -62.89 34.22
N PRO A 525 -41.47 -63.50 33.78
CA PRO A 525 -41.42 -64.57 32.79
C PRO A 525 -40.88 -64.06 31.44
N PRO A 526 -40.11 -64.87 30.68
CA PRO A 526 -39.66 -64.49 29.34
C PRO A 526 -40.85 -64.17 28.41
N PRO A 527 -40.75 -63.13 27.55
CA PRO A 527 -39.55 -62.35 27.24
C PRO A 527 -39.27 -61.17 28.21
N PHE A 528 -40.14 -60.88 29.16
CA PHE A 528 -40.13 -59.61 29.90
C PHE A 528 -38.88 -59.40 30.78
N CYS A 529 -38.31 -60.45 31.36
CA CYS A 529 -37.02 -60.35 32.06
C CYS A 529 -35.87 -59.93 31.13
N GLN A 530 -35.88 -60.34 29.86
CA GLN A 530 -34.85 -59.94 28.88
C GLN A 530 -34.98 -58.47 28.49
N VAL A 531 -36.22 -57.96 28.40
CA VAL A 531 -36.52 -56.54 28.21
C VAL A 531 -36.08 -55.74 29.44
N GLY A 532 -36.40 -56.20 30.65
CA GLY A 532 -36.00 -55.57 31.92
C GLY A 532 -34.48 -55.50 32.12
N ASP A 533 -33.77 -56.60 31.87
CA ASP A 533 -32.31 -56.67 31.92
C ASP A 533 -31.65 -55.76 30.88
N TRP A 534 -32.26 -55.59 29.70
CA TRP A 534 -31.79 -54.63 28.70
C TRP A 534 -32.07 -53.19 29.11
N LEU A 535 -33.28 -52.88 29.59
CA LEU A 535 -33.67 -51.55 30.07
C LEU A 535 -32.77 -51.07 31.21
N ALA A 536 -32.51 -51.91 32.20
CA ALA A 536 -31.63 -51.53 33.31
C ALA A 536 -30.21 -51.18 32.82
N ARG A 537 -29.66 -51.93 31.84
CA ARG A 537 -28.38 -51.59 31.22
C ARG A 537 -28.45 -50.33 30.36
N ALA A 538 -29.59 -50.05 29.73
CA ALA A 538 -29.81 -48.84 28.94
C ALA A 538 -29.88 -47.59 29.83
N GLU A 539 -30.56 -47.69 30.96
CA GLU A 539 -30.69 -46.64 31.99
C GLU A 539 -29.35 -46.40 32.71
N ASP A 540 -28.67 -47.46 33.17
CA ASP A 540 -27.30 -47.42 33.71
C ASP A 540 -26.34 -46.73 32.72
N LEU A 541 -26.45 -47.07 31.42
CA LEU A 541 -25.62 -46.48 30.37
C LEU A 541 -25.96 -45.01 30.15
N ILE A 542 -27.25 -44.62 30.13
CA ILE A 542 -27.68 -43.23 29.94
C ILE A 542 -27.17 -42.33 31.07
N GLU A 543 -27.25 -42.77 32.32
CA GLU A 543 -26.86 -41.97 33.49
C GLU A 543 -25.36 -42.00 33.82
N SER A 544 -24.57 -42.84 33.13
CA SER A 544 -23.11 -42.93 33.39
C SER A 544 -22.37 -41.62 33.06
N ASP A 545 -22.15 -40.79 34.08
CA ASP A 545 -21.55 -39.45 34.03
C ASP A 545 -20.00 -39.47 34.04
N ASP A 546 -19.40 -40.64 33.80
CA ASP A 546 -17.96 -40.93 33.79
C ASP A 546 -17.19 -40.28 32.61
N ILE A 547 -17.32 -38.96 32.43
CA ILE A 547 -16.61 -38.17 31.42
C ILE A 547 -15.55 -37.33 32.16
N PRO A 548 -14.25 -37.43 31.80
CA PRO A 548 -13.22 -36.61 32.43
C PRO A 548 -13.50 -35.11 32.32
N THR A 549 -13.32 -34.38 33.43
CA THR A 549 -13.53 -32.92 33.48
C THR A 549 -12.43 -32.13 32.77
N VAL A 550 -11.29 -32.76 32.46
CA VAL A 550 -10.15 -32.18 31.75
C VAL A 550 -10.36 -32.32 30.24
N MET A 551 -10.60 -31.21 29.54
CA MET A 551 -10.84 -31.22 28.10
C MET A 551 -9.50 -31.30 27.32
N ASN A 552 -9.02 -32.52 27.03
CA ASN A 552 -7.81 -32.78 26.24
C ASN A 552 -8.03 -33.85 25.13
N GLU A 553 -7.00 -34.14 24.35
CA GLU A 553 -7.03 -35.10 23.22
C GLU A 553 -7.31 -36.55 23.67
N GLU A 554 -6.78 -36.95 24.82
CA GLU A 554 -7.05 -38.24 25.46
C GLU A 554 -8.53 -38.35 25.86
N THR A 555 -9.09 -37.27 26.41
CA THR A 555 -10.51 -37.18 26.78
C THR A 555 -11.42 -37.15 25.56
N ALA A 556 -11.03 -36.47 24.47
CA ALA A 556 -11.72 -36.59 23.19
C ALA A 556 -11.81 -38.06 22.75
N THR A 557 -10.68 -38.78 22.77
CA THR A 557 -10.60 -40.20 22.42
C THR A 557 -11.46 -41.09 23.31
N ILE A 558 -11.52 -40.80 24.62
CA ILE A 558 -12.40 -41.50 25.58
C ILE A 558 -13.88 -41.25 25.25
N ILE A 559 -14.26 -40.02 24.90
CA ILE A 559 -15.63 -39.66 24.51
C ILE A 559 -16.00 -40.32 23.18
N SER A 560 -15.11 -40.30 22.17
CA SER A 560 -15.31 -40.99 20.89
C SER A 560 -15.60 -42.48 21.09
N ARG A 561 -14.83 -43.16 21.96
CA ARG A 561 -15.06 -44.57 22.28
C ARG A 561 -16.42 -44.78 22.94
N LYS A 562 -16.77 -43.97 23.94
CA LYS A 562 -18.09 -44.03 24.62
C LYS A 562 -19.27 -43.72 23.71
N LEU A 563 -19.09 -42.81 22.75
CA LEU A 563 -20.08 -42.47 21.73
C LEU A 563 -20.31 -43.66 20.78
N GLU A 564 -19.26 -44.42 20.43
CA GLU A 564 -19.41 -45.63 19.60
C GLU A 564 -19.99 -46.82 20.38
N GLU A 565 -19.53 -47.05 21.63
CA GLU A 565 -20.13 -48.02 22.57
C GLU A 565 -21.64 -47.77 22.74
N HIS A 566 -22.03 -46.50 22.86
CA HIS A 566 -23.43 -46.08 22.96
C HIS A 566 -24.24 -46.31 21.67
N LYS A 567 -23.69 -45.99 20.49
CA LYS A 567 -24.34 -46.30 19.20
C LYS A 567 -24.57 -47.80 19.04
N ALA A 568 -23.56 -48.61 19.37
CA ALA A 568 -23.62 -50.06 19.25
C ALA A 568 -24.67 -50.68 20.19
N PHE A 569 -24.74 -50.23 21.46
CA PHE A 569 -25.72 -50.74 22.41
C PHE A 569 -27.17 -50.40 21.99
N PHE A 570 -27.44 -49.16 21.60
CA PHE A 570 -28.80 -48.72 21.25
C PHE A 570 -29.27 -49.15 19.85
N ALA A 571 -28.41 -49.78 19.04
CA ALA A 571 -28.83 -50.43 17.80
C ALA A 571 -29.78 -51.63 18.03
N GLU A 572 -29.76 -52.23 19.23
CA GLU A 572 -30.67 -53.33 19.62
C GLU A 572 -32.09 -52.86 20.00
N LEU A 573 -32.31 -51.56 20.24
CA LEU A 573 -33.60 -51.06 20.78
C LEU A 573 -34.83 -51.55 19.99
N PRO A 574 -34.89 -51.50 18.64
CA PRO A 574 -36.03 -51.99 17.88
C PRO A 574 -36.28 -53.50 18.02
N ASN A 575 -35.24 -54.30 18.30
CA ASN A 575 -35.39 -55.73 18.58
C ASN A 575 -36.05 -55.94 19.95
N ILE A 576 -35.69 -55.12 20.95
CA ILE A 576 -36.23 -55.15 22.31
C ILE A 576 -37.70 -54.68 22.33
N GLU A 577 -38.04 -53.63 21.57
CA GLU A 577 -39.41 -53.18 21.35
C GLU A 577 -40.28 -54.29 20.74
N ALA A 578 -39.82 -54.93 19.66
CA ALA A 578 -40.52 -56.06 19.04
C ALA A 578 -40.63 -57.30 19.95
N LEU A 579 -39.65 -57.54 20.83
CA LEU A 579 -39.72 -58.60 21.85
C LEU A 579 -40.77 -58.29 22.93
N PHE A 580 -40.89 -57.03 23.35
CA PHE A 580 -41.91 -56.58 24.30
C PHE A 580 -43.32 -56.70 23.72
N GLU A 581 -43.56 -56.18 22.51
CA GLU A 581 -44.84 -56.29 21.80
C GLU A 581 -45.26 -57.76 21.62
N LYS A 582 -44.32 -58.63 21.21
CA LYS A 582 -44.57 -60.06 21.09
C LYS A 582 -44.89 -60.72 22.43
N GLY A 583 -44.26 -60.28 23.52
CA GLY A 583 -44.59 -60.70 24.88
C GLY A 583 -46.03 -60.35 25.25
N VAL A 584 -46.44 -59.11 25.04
CA VAL A 584 -47.81 -58.62 25.28
C VAL A 584 -48.83 -59.42 24.46
N ALA A 585 -48.59 -59.56 23.14
CA ALA A 585 -49.47 -60.29 22.23
C ALA A 585 -49.59 -61.80 22.54
N SER A 586 -48.59 -62.40 23.20
CA SER A 586 -48.59 -63.83 23.55
C SER A 586 -49.48 -64.21 24.75
N GLY A 587 -50.04 -63.23 25.47
CA GLY A 587 -50.87 -63.47 26.65
C GLY A 587 -50.10 -63.75 27.95
N VAL A 588 -48.77 -63.89 27.91
CA VAL A 588 -47.90 -64.05 29.10
C VAL A 588 -48.04 -62.89 30.09
N GLN A 589 -48.42 -61.70 29.60
CA GLN A 589 -48.73 -60.51 30.40
C GLN A 589 -49.70 -60.76 31.58
N SER A 590 -50.62 -61.73 31.48
CA SER A 590 -51.58 -62.05 32.54
C SER A 590 -50.94 -62.66 33.81
N GLN A 591 -49.64 -62.96 33.77
CA GLN A 591 -48.85 -63.45 34.91
C GLN A 591 -48.07 -62.32 35.62
N ILE A 592 -48.18 -61.07 35.14
CA ILE A 592 -47.38 -59.92 35.58
C ILE A 592 -48.31 -58.86 36.21
N PRO A 593 -47.92 -58.17 37.30
CA PRO A 593 -48.68 -57.04 37.82
C PRO A 593 -48.85 -55.96 36.73
N PRO A 594 -50.07 -55.52 36.40
CA PRO A 594 -50.29 -54.61 35.27
C PRO A 594 -49.56 -53.26 35.43
N GLN A 595 -49.40 -52.80 36.67
CA GLN A 595 -48.64 -51.58 36.99
C GLN A 595 -47.13 -51.72 36.70
N GLN A 596 -46.56 -52.93 36.84
CA GLN A 596 -45.15 -53.19 36.49
C GLN A 596 -44.97 -53.22 34.97
N LEU A 597 -45.90 -53.87 34.27
CA LEU A 597 -45.89 -53.92 32.80
C LEU A 597 -46.06 -52.52 32.18
N GLU A 598 -46.90 -51.67 32.77
CA GLU A 598 -47.05 -50.27 32.36
C GLU A 598 -45.79 -49.44 32.66
N ASN A 599 -45.16 -49.61 33.82
CA ASN A 599 -43.88 -48.97 34.16
C ASN A 599 -42.78 -49.36 33.16
N MET A 600 -42.65 -50.66 32.83
CA MET A 600 -41.71 -51.16 31.84
C MET A 600 -41.98 -50.59 30.44
N ALA A 601 -43.24 -50.56 29.99
CA ALA A 601 -43.62 -49.96 28.71
C ALA A 601 -43.26 -48.46 28.65
N ARG A 602 -43.55 -47.72 29.73
CA ARG A 602 -43.26 -46.29 29.85
C ARG A 602 -41.76 -46.00 29.83
N ARG A 603 -40.94 -46.83 30.49
CA ARG A 603 -39.46 -46.74 30.43
C ARG A 603 -38.94 -47.04 29.04
N LEU A 604 -39.43 -48.09 28.39
CA LEU A 604 -39.05 -48.44 27.01
C LEU A 604 -39.39 -47.32 26.01
N GLN A 605 -40.53 -46.66 26.16
CA GLN A 605 -40.89 -45.49 25.35
C GLN A 605 -39.98 -44.27 25.61
N ASN A 606 -39.53 -44.06 26.84
CA ASN A 606 -38.69 -42.92 27.22
C ASN A 606 -37.19 -43.11 26.90
N VAL A 607 -36.71 -44.35 26.88
CA VAL A 607 -35.26 -44.65 26.75
C VAL A 607 -34.70 -44.25 25.38
N GLY A 608 -35.48 -44.34 24.31
CA GLY A 608 -35.09 -43.92 22.96
C GLY A 608 -34.79 -42.41 22.86
N PRO A 609 -35.72 -41.53 23.24
CA PRO A 609 -35.48 -40.08 23.34
C PRO A 609 -34.29 -39.71 24.25
N GLN A 610 -34.14 -40.37 25.41
CA GLN A 610 -33.01 -40.11 26.32
C GLN A 610 -31.66 -40.55 25.74
N ALA A 611 -31.61 -41.70 25.06
CA ALA A 611 -30.43 -42.14 24.32
C ALA A 611 -30.08 -41.17 23.17
N ALA A 612 -31.07 -40.63 22.46
CA ALA A 612 -30.83 -39.62 21.43
C ALA A 612 -30.19 -38.35 22.03
N GLN A 613 -30.75 -37.81 23.13
CA GLN A 613 -30.19 -36.66 23.85
C GLN A 613 -28.74 -36.90 24.28
N ARG A 614 -28.46 -38.06 24.90
CA ARG A 614 -27.09 -38.43 25.33
C ARG A 614 -26.12 -38.59 24.16
N ARG A 615 -26.55 -39.19 23.05
CA ARG A 615 -25.74 -39.34 21.84
C ARG A 615 -25.29 -37.98 21.29
N VAL A 616 -26.19 -36.99 21.26
CA VAL A 616 -25.86 -35.63 20.79
C VAL A 616 -24.96 -34.90 21.81
N ARG A 617 -25.21 -35.05 23.11
CA ARG A 617 -24.33 -34.55 24.19
C ARG A 617 -22.90 -35.08 24.08
N LEU A 618 -22.73 -36.38 23.85
CA LEU A 618 -21.42 -37.01 23.66
C LEU A 618 -20.72 -36.48 22.39
N LYS A 619 -21.44 -36.35 21.27
CA LYS A 619 -20.93 -35.77 20.02
C LYS A 619 -20.44 -34.32 20.20
N PHE A 620 -21.21 -33.51 20.94
CA PHE A 620 -20.84 -32.14 21.31
C PHE A 620 -19.57 -32.10 22.17
N LEU A 621 -19.48 -32.95 23.21
CA LEU A 621 -18.32 -33.00 24.10
C LEU A 621 -17.05 -33.50 23.39
N GLU A 622 -17.16 -34.44 22.45
CA GLU A 622 -16.08 -34.88 21.55
C GLU A 622 -15.53 -33.69 20.74
N HIS A 623 -16.38 -33.01 19.97
CA HIS A 623 -15.96 -31.92 19.09
C HIS A 623 -15.43 -30.72 19.89
N LYS A 624 -15.99 -30.46 21.07
CA LYS A 624 -15.48 -29.48 22.05
C LYS A 624 -14.06 -29.82 22.51
N CYS A 625 -13.79 -31.07 22.88
CA CYS A 625 -12.44 -31.50 23.27
C CYS A 625 -11.45 -31.40 22.10
N CYS A 626 -11.85 -31.79 20.88
CA CYS A 626 -11.02 -31.69 19.69
C CYS A 626 -10.60 -30.24 19.39
N LEU A 627 -11.52 -29.27 19.44
CA LEU A 627 -11.19 -27.85 19.22
C LEU A 627 -10.29 -27.29 20.33
N ILE A 628 -10.53 -27.64 21.59
CA ILE A 628 -9.69 -27.21 22.72
C ILE A 628 -8.27 -27.80 22.59
N ALA A 629 -8.14 -29.07 22.23
CA ALA A 629 -6.86 -29.72 21.98
C ALA A 629 -6.10 -29.09 20.80
N PHE A 630 -6.80 -28.81 19.69
CA PHE A 630 -6.22 -28.14 18.51
C PHE A 630 -5.68 -26.74 18.86
N LEU A 631 -6.44 -25.94 19.61
CA LEU A 631 -6.00 -24.63 20.10
C LEU A 631 -4.79 -24.77 21.02
N HIS A 632 -4.81 -25.66 22.01
CA HIS A 632 -3.67 -25.85 22.92
C HIS A 632 -2.40 -26.34 22.21
N LEU A 633 -2.51 -27.24 21.22
CA LEU A 633 -1.39 -27.66 20.38
C LEU A 633 -0.82 -26.48 19.59
N THR A 634 -1.68 -25.69 18.96
CA THR A 634 -1.29 -24.54 18.13
C THR A 634 -0.66 -23.44 18.98
N GLU A 635 -1.26 -23.08 20.11
CA GLU A 635 -0.71 -22.14 21.10
C GLU A 635 0.62 -22.62 21.69
N SER A 636 0.79 -23.93 21.90
CA SER A 636 2.04 -24.51 22.39
C SER A 636 3.16 -24.41 21.36
N LYS A 637 2.87 -24.68 20.08
CA LYS A 637 3.82 -24.46 18.97
C LYS A 637 4.15 -22.98 18.79
N LEU A 638 3.15 -22.11 18.82
CA LEU A 638 3.30 -20.65 18.74
C LEU A 638 4.25 -20.12 19.83
N ARG A 639 4.05 -20.53 21.10
CA ARG A 639 4.95 -20.16 22.22
C ARG A 639 6.40 -20.63 22.02
N GLY A 640 6.63 -21.68 21.22
CA GLY A 640 7.97 -22.13 20.83
C GLY A 640 8.64 -21.29 19.73
N TRP A 641 7.89 -20.41 19.08
CA TRP A 641 8.38 -19.53 18.01
C TRP A 641 8.38 -18.04 18.38
N THR A 642 7.68 -17.64 19.45
CA THR A 642 7.68 -16.25 19.98
C THR A 642 8.82 -15.98 20.99
N VAL A 643 9.83 -16.85 21.06
CA VAL A 643 11.01 -16.68 21.93
C VAL A 643 12.12 -15.89 21.23
N LYS A 644 13.08 -15.38 22.01
CA LYS A 644 14.35 -14.85 21.49
C LYS A 644 15.07 -15.87 20.61
N TYR A 645 15.64 -15.41 19.49
CA TYR A 645 16.15 -16.28 18.44
C TYR A 645 17.64 -16.60 18.56
N GLY A 646 18.04 -17.78 18.08
CA GLY A 646 19.46 -18.15 18.02
C GLY A 646 20.23 -17.57 16.83
N ARG A 647 21.40 -18.15 16.55
CA ARG A 647 22.14 -17.95 15.30
C ARG A 647 21.34 -18.44 14.08
N GLU A 648 21.70 -17.97 12.88
CA GLU A 648 21.02 -18.21 11.59
C GLU A 648 20.43 -19.63 11.43
N ASP A 649 21.22 -20.68 11.63
CA ASP A 649 20.79 -22.09 11.47
C ASP A 649 19.60 -22.46 12.38
N LYS A 650 19.61 -22.00 13.65
CA LYS A 650 18.50 -22.21 14.59
C LYS A 650 17.25 -21.51 14.08
N VAL A 651 17.35 -20.26 13.62
CA VAL A 651 16.19 -19.47 13.18
C VAL A 651 15.59 -20.05 11.90
N GLN A 652 16.43 -20.45 10.95
CA GLN A 652 15.97 -21.08 9.72
C GLN A 652 15.30 -22.44 10.02
N HIS A 653 15.79 -23.21 10.99
CA HIS A 653 15.11 -24.42 11.43
C HIS A 653 13.75 -24.14 12.11
N LEU A 654 13.62 -23.07 12.90
CA LEU A 654 12.32 -22.64 13.45
C LEU A 654 11.34 -22.22 12.34
N LEU A 655 11.82 -21.51 11.31
CA LEU A 655 11.03 -21.16 10.12
C LEU A 655 10.59 -22.42 9.35
N GLU A 656 11.47 -23.40 9.17
CA GLU A 656 11.10 -24.70 8.59
C GLU A 656 10.05 -25.44 9.44
N GLN A 657 10.18 -25.45 10.76
CA GLN A 657 9.16 -26.04 11.65
C GLN A 657 7.80 -25.32 11.51
N TYR A 658 7.80 -23.98 11.46
CA TYR A 658 6.61 -23.19 11.20
C TYR A 658 5.99 -23.53 9.84
N THR A 659 6.77 -23.54 8.75
CA THR A 659 6.27 -23.85 7.39
C THR A 659 5.74 -25.28 7.29
N ASN A 660 6.38 -26.25 7.96
CA ASN A 660 5.88 -27.62 8.03
C ASN A 660 4.55 -27.71 8.78
N PHE A 661 4.44 -27.10 9.96
CA PHE A 661 3.23 -27.15 10.75
C PHE A 661 2.09 -26.34 10.10
N VAL A 662 2.28 -25.04 9.89
CA VAL A 662 1.21 -24.12 9.47
C VAL A 662 0.89 -24.25 7.99
N SER A 663 1.90 -24.17 7.12
CA SER A 663 1.70 -24.07 5.67
C SER A 663 1.44 -25.42 5.02
N ARG A 664 2.23 -26.47 5.34
CA ARG A 664 2.05 -27.81 4.74
C ARG A 664 0.84 -28.55 5.30
N ASN A 665 0.62 -28.54 6.61
CA ASN A 665 -0.57 -29.16 7.22
C ASN A 665 -1.81 -28.24 7.19
N ARG A 666 -1.72 -27.07 6.55
CA ARG A 666 -2.83 -26.14 6.28
C ARG A 666 -3.66 -25.77 7.51
N ILE A 667 -3.01 -25.50 8.64
CA ILE A 667 -3.63 -25.33 9.96
C ILE A 667 -4.82 -24.34 9.97
N PHE A 668 -4.76 -23.26 9.18
CA PHE A 668 -5.88 -22.33 9.05
C PHE A 668 -7.13 -22.93 8.38
N GLN A 669 -6.98 -23.87 7.45
CA GLN A 669 -8.08 -24.54 6.76
C GLN A 669 -8.70 -25.62 7.66
N GLU A 670 -7.87 -26.43 8.32
CA GLU A 670 -8.36 -27.49 9.22
C GLU A 670 -9.06 -26.93 10.46
N PHE A 671 -8.58 -25.83 11.06
CA PHE A 671 -9.33 -25.17 12.14
C PHE A 671 -10.68 -24.65 11.65
N ASN A 672 -10.71 -23.91 10.54
CA ASN A 672 -11.95 -23.33 10.02
C ASN A 672 -12.99 -24.42 9.70
N LYS A 673 -12.54 -25.57 9.18
CA LYS A 673 -13.37 -26.76 8.96
C LYS A 673 -13.92 -27.32 10.29
N ALA A 674 -13.05 -27.63 11.25
CA ALA A 674 -13.46 -28.16 12.56
C ALA A 674 -14.39 -27.19 13.33
N TYR A 675 -14.23 -25.89 13.15
CA TYR A 675 -15.12 -24.87 13.71
C TYR A 675 -16.51 -24.87 13.04
N ILE A 676 -16.59 -24.99 11.71
CA ILE A 676 -17.86 -25.12 10.97
C ILE A 676 -18.57 -26.44 11.32
N ASP A 677 -17.82 -27.54 11.45
CA ASP A 677 -18.36 -28.83 11.88
C ASP A 677 -18.93 -28.72 13.31
N MET A 678 -18.23 -28.04 14.22
CA MET A 678 -18.74 -27.76 15.57
C MET A 678 -19.97 -26.85 15.58
N GLN A 679 -20.07 -25.84 14.70
CA GLN A 679 -21.29 -25.02 14.60
C GLN A 679 -22.51 -25.87 14.28
N GLN A 680 -22.39 -26.87 13.40
CA GLN A 680 -23.48 -27.80 13.09
C GLN A 680 -23.84 -28.67 14.31
N VAL A 681 -22.83 -29.19 15.02
CA VAL A 681 -23.03 -30.00 16.24
C VAL A 681 -23.63 -29.19 17.39
N VAL A 682 -23.35 -27.88 17.49
CA VAL A 682 -23.96 -26.98 18.48
C VAL A 682 -25.45 -26.77 18.21
N GLU A 683 -25.85 -26.54 16.95
CA GLU A 683 -27.28 -26.37 16.62
C GLU A 683 -28.06 -27.70 16.72
N GLU A 684 -27.42 -28.84 16.42
CA GLU A 684 -27.95 -30.18 16.73
C GLU A 684 -28.13 -30.38 18.24
N TYR A 685 -27.17 -29.96 19.07
CA TYR A 685 -27.25 -30.08 20.53
C TYR A 685 -28.30 -29.17 21.16
N LYS A 686 -28.48 -27.95 20.65
CA LYS A 686 -29.58 -27.05 21.06
C LYS A 686 -30.96 -27.63 20.72
N ARG A 687 -31.11 -28.28 19.57
CA ARG A 687 -32.39 -28.81 19.07
C ARG A 687 -32.75 -30.15 19.72
N ASP A 688 -31.81 -31.08 19.77
CA ASP A 688 -32.07 -32.50 20.09
C ASP A 688 -31.49 -32.92 21.45
N GLY A 689 -30.67 -32.08 22.09
CA GLY A 689 -30.00 -32.37 23.36
C GLY A 689 -30.79 -32.08 24.63
N ASN A 690 -31.98 -31.48 24.53
CA ASN A 690 -32.86 -31.13 25.66
C ASN A 690 -32.18 -30.29 26.76
N ILE A 691 -31.37 -29.31 26.34
CA ILE A 691 -30.58 -28.44 27.23
C ILE A 691 -31.39 -27.28 27.79
N ASP A 692 -31.01 -26.81 28.99
CA ASP A 692 -31.62 -25.62 29.58
C ASP A 692 -31.05 -24.31 29.00
N GLN A 693 -31.64 -23.17 29.39
CA GLN A 693 -31.19 -21.86 28.95
C GLN A 693 -29.75 -21.53 29.41
N LYS A 694 -29.28 -22.14 30.51
CA LYS A 694 -27.96 -21.91 31.15
C LYS A 694 -26.85 -22.62 30.35
N GLU A 695 -27.07 -23.88 29.98
CA GLU A 695 -26.21 -24.69 29.12
C GLU A 695 -26.22 -24.20 27.66
N SER A 696 -27.37 -23.74 27.16
CA SER A 696 -27.46 -23.06 25.85
C SER A 696 -26.60 -21.79 25.80
N MET A 697 -26.75 -20.89 26.78
CA MET A 697 -25.89 -19.70 26.91
C MET A 697 -24.41 -20.03 27.14
N ALA A 698 -24.09 -21.11 27.86
CA ALA A 698 -22.71 -21.58 28.05
C ALA A 698 -22.10 -22.11 26.74
N THR A 699 -22.91 -22.72 25.88
CA THR A 699 -22.51 -23.20 24.55
C THR A 699 -22.24 -22.04 23.59
N ASP A 700 -23.12 -21.03 23.55
CA ASP A 700 -22.92 -19.80 22.77
C ASP A 700 -21.77 -18.94 23.31
N ARG A 701 -21.45 -19.05 24.60
CA ARG A 701 -20.23 -18.47 25.18
C ARG A 701 -18.99 -19.20 24.67
N PHE A 702 -18.94 -20.53 24.79
CA PHE A 702 -17.82 -21.37 24.35
C PHE A 702 -17.47 -21.13 22.87
N MET A 703 -18.46 -21.03 21.98
CA MET A 703 -18.19 -20.80 20.54
C MET A 703 -17.55 -19.44 20.28
N ARG A 704 -17.99 -18.38 20.99
CA ARG A 704 -17.37 -17.04 20.90
C ARG A 704 -15.96 -17.03 21.47
N GLU A 705 -15.76 -17.57 22.67
CA GLU A 705 -14.43 -17.69 23.29
C GLU A 705 -13.45 -18.49 22.42
N THR A 706 -13.92 -19.55 21.74
CA THR A 706 -13.15 -20.35 20.78
C THR A 706 -12.78 -19.54 19.53
N ALA A 707 -13.72 -18.76 18.98
CA ALA A 707 -13.49 -17.90 17.83
C ALA A 707 -12.52 -16.74 18.14
N ASP A 708 -12.63 -16.11 19.31
CA ASP A 708 -11.75 -15.01 19.72
C ASP A 708 -10.34 -15.50 20.08
N ARG A 709 -10.20 -16.66 20.76
CA ARG A 709 -8.90 -17.34 20.91
C ARG A 709 -8.26 -17.64 19.57
N TRP A 710 -9.01 -18.25 18.64
CA TRP A 710 -8.51 -18.54 17.30
C TRP A 710 -8.10 -17.27 16.56
N LYS A 711 -8.91 -16.20 16.63
CA LYS A 711 -8.58 -14.91 16.00
C LYS A 711 -7.22 -14.39 16.47
N HIS A 712 -6.96 -14.39 17.78
CA HIS A 712 -5.65 -14.00 18.34
C HIS A 712 -4.53 -14.94 17.88
N VAL A 713 -4.67 -16.25 18.06
CA VAL A 713 -3.66 -17.25 17.63
C VAL A 713 -3.37 -17.14 16.14
N SER A 714 -4.39 -16.93 15.29
CA SER A 714 -4.24 -16.77 13.85
C SER A 714 -3.48 -15.50 13.47
N MET A 715 -3.55 -14.44 14.28
CA MET A 715 -2.81 -13.21 14.09
C MET A 715 -1.34 -13.41 14.48
N GLU A 716 -1.09 -13.93 15.68
CA GLU A 716 0.25 -14.21 16.20
C GLU A 716 1.05 -15.16 15.29
N LEU A 717 0.41 -16.20 14.73
CA LEU A 717 1.07 -17.10 13.76
C LEU A 717 1.59 -16.34 12.52
N ARG A 718 0.84 -15.36 12.01
CA ARG A 718 1.26 -14.54 10.85
C ARG A 718 2.37 -13.57 11.23
N CYS A 719 2.31 -12.99 12.43
CA CYS A 719 3.36 -12.13 12.97
C CYS A 719 4.68 -12.90 13.18
N VAL A 720 4.59 -14.12 13.74
CA VAL A 720 5.72 -15.05 13.88
C VAL A 720 6.34 -15.42 12.54
N GLN A 721 5.54 -15.68 11.51
CA GLN A 721 6.07 -15.94 10.17
C GLN A 721 6.91 -14.76 9.67
N SER A 722 6.34 -13.54 9.69
CA SER A 722 7.04 -12.34 9.23
C SER A 722 8.32 -12.09 10.04
N MET A 723 8.29 -12.30 11.35
CA MET A 723 9.44 -12.13 12.24
C MET A 723 10.55 -13.16 11.97
N LEU A 724 10.20 -14.44 11.77
CA LEU A 724 11.17 -15.49 11.43
C LEU A 724 11.80 -15.26 10.04
N GLU A 725 10.99 -14.88 9.04
CA GLU A 725 11.47 -14.52 7.70
C GLU A 725 12.38 -13.27 7.74
N GLU A 726 12.01 -12.25 8.52
CA GLU A 726 12.81 -11.04 8.71
C GLU A 726 14.13 -11.31 9.45
N VAL A 727 14.11 -12.01 10.59
CA VAL A 727 15.33 -12.33 11.35
C VAL A 727 16.31 -13.16 10.51
N VAL A 728 15.84 -14.11 9.70
CA VAL A 728 16.69 -14.82 8.72
C VAL A 728 17.27 -13.88 7.66
N ALA A 729 16.49 -12.92 7.15
CA ALA A 729 17.00 -11.92 6.20
C ALA A 729 18.06 -10.99 6.83
N TYR A 730 17.88 -10.58 8.09
CA TYR A 730 18.88 -9.79 8.83
C TYR A 730 20.15 -10.60 9.13
N TRP A 731 20.05 -11.89 9.48
CA TRP A 731 21.23 -12.77 9.63
C TRP A 731 22.05 -12.87 8.34
N ARG A 732 21.39 -13.08 7.20
CA ARG A 732 22.04 -13.12 5.88
C ARG A 732 22.71 -11.79 5.52
N ARG A 733 22.03 -10.67 5.81
CA ARG A 733 22.59 -9.32 5.60
C ARG A 733 23.80 -9.06 6.50
N TRP A 734 23.72 -9.40 7.78
CA TRP A 734 24.83 -9.30 8.73
C TRP A 734 26.03 -10.11 8.26
N ARG A 735 25.82 -11.35 7.83
CA ARG A 735 26.87 -12.22 7.31
C ARG A 735 27.61 -11.59 6.13
N VAL A 736 26.89 -11.19 5.07
CA VAL A 736 27.48 -10.58 3.88
C VAL A 736 28.18 -9.25 4.21
N LEU A 737 27.50 -8.33 4.91
CA LEU A 737 28.09 -7.02 5.20
C LEU A 737 29.28 -7.09 6.16
N SER A 738 29.27 -7.98 7.16
CA SER A 738 30.43 -8.15 8.07
C SER A 738 31.62 -8.77 7.34
N GLU A 739 31.41 -9.81 6.54
CA GLU A 739 32.47 -10.42 5.72
C GLU A 739 33.06 -9.41 4.71
N GLU A 740 32.23 -8.60 4.04
CA GLU A 740 32.69 -7.55 3.10
C GLU A 740 33.44 -6.41 3.79
N LEU A 741 32.93 -5.88 4.91
CA LEU A 741 33.55 -4.76 5.63
C LEU A 741 34.85 -5.18 6.32
N GLU A 742 34.93 -6.38 6.90
CA GLU A 742 36.17 -6.90 7.48
C GLU A 742 37.27 -7.08 6.42
N GLN A 743 36.91 -7.57 5.23
CA GLN A 743 37.83 -7.69 4.09
C GLN A 743 38.28 -6.31 3.59
N TRP A 744 37.34 -5.39 3.35
CA TRP A 744 37.65 -4.05 2.86
C TRP A 744 38.53 -3.27 3.85
N LEU A 745 38.21 -3.27 5.15
CA LEU A 745 39.01 -2.63 6.19
C LEU A 745 40.45 -3.16 6.19
N THR A 746 40.63 -4.48 6.05
CA THR A 746 41.96 -5.12 6.04
C THR A 746 42.81 -4.67 4.84
N VAL A 747 42.20 -4.47 3.67
CA VAL A 747 42.91 -3.88 2.51
C VAL A 747 43.14 -2.38 2.72
N ALA A 748 42.12 -1.65 3.17
CA ALA A 748 42.16 -0.21 3.35
C ALA A 748 43.24 0.25 4.34
N GLU A 749 43.40 -0.48 5.45
CA GLU A 749 44.47 -0.27 6.43
C GLU A 749 45.86 -0.33 5.79
N THR A 750 46.12 -1.31 4.90
CA THR A 750 47.40 -1.41 4.16
C THR A 750 47.55 -0.37 3.05
N LYS A 751 46.45 0.10 2.46
CA LYS A 751 46.45 1.12 1.40
C LYS A 751 46.78 2.52 1.93
N MET A 752 46.77 2.73 3.25
CA MET A 752 47.14 4.01 3.87
C MET A 752 48.61 4.41 3.65
N ASP A 753 49.54 3.49 3.44
CA ASP A 753 50.98 3.81 3.36
C ASP A 753 51.47 4.14 1.93
N LEU A 754 50.59 4.08 0.92
CA LEU A 754 50.91 4.29 -0.49
C LEU A 754 50.83 5.77 -0.94
N PRO A 755 51.29 6.11 -2.15
CA PRO A 755 51.15 7.47 -2.72
C PRO A 755 49.70 7.95 -2.79
N GLU A 756 49.50 9.26 -2.77
CA GLU A 756 48.18 9.88 -2.70
C GLU A 756 47.28 9.56 -3.90
N GLU A 757 47.84 9.36 -5.09
CA GLU A 757 47.07 8.95 -6.28
C GLU A 757 46.46 7.55 -6.12
N GLU A 758 47.23 6.58 -5.60
CA GLU A 758 46.72 5.23 -5.30
C GLU A 758 45.70 5.23 -4.16
N ARG A 759 45.84 6.14 -3.18
CA ARG A 759 44.81 6.35 -2.14
C ARG A 759 43.52 6.88 -2.76
N MET A 760 43.59 7.90 -3.62
CA MET A 760 42.40 8.45 -4.28
C MET A 760 41.67 7.42 -5.15
N GLU A 761 42.40 6.57 -5.87
CA GLU A 761 41.79 5.49 -6.68
C GLU A 761 41.11 4.43 -5.80
N PHE A 762 41.77 3.96 -4.72
CA PHE A 762 41.18 2.95 -3.83
C PHE A 762 39.99 3.50 -3.01
N PHE A 763 40.07 4.75 -2.54
CA PHE A 763 39.01 5.36 -1.73
C PHE A 763 37.92 6.07 -2.56
N GLN A 764 37.91 5.92 -3.89
CA GLN A 764 36.91 6.55 -4.76
C GLN A 764 35.44 6.24 -4.36
N ASP A 765 35.21 5.04 -3.80
CA ASP A 765 33.90 4.52 -3.39
C ASP A 765 33.66 4.63 -1.85
N LEU A 766 34.43 5.46 -1.12
CA LEU A 766 34.38 5.55 0.35
C LEU A 766 32.97 5.87 0.90
N SER A 767 32.16 6.62 0.15
CA SER A 767 30.75 6.88 0.46
C SER A 767 29.93 5.58 0.55
N VAL A 768 30.07 4.68 -0.41
CA VAL A 768 29.39 3.37 -0.44
C VAL A 768 29.79 2.52 0.77
N TRP A 769 31.06 2.56 1.17
CA TRP A 769 31.55 1.83 2.35
C TRP A 769 31.05 2.43 3.67
N LYS A 770 30.88 3.76 3.74
CA LYS A 770 30.23 4.44 4.87
C LYS A 770 28.76 4.03 5.00
N ASP A 771 28.03 3.99 3.89
CA ASP A 771 26.62 3.60 3.88
C ASP A 771 26.45 2.11 4.25
N LYS A 772 27.35 1.24 3.78
CA LYS A 772 27.45 -0.17 4.24
C LYS A 772 27.73 -0.27 5.74
N HIS A 773 28.62 0.55 6.29
CA HIS A 773 28.92 0.54 7.73
C HIS A 773 27.71 0.97 8.57
N GLN A 774 26.98 2.01 8.15
CA GLN A 774 25.73 2.41 8.81
C GLN A 774 24.68 1.28 8.76
N LEU A 775 24.46 0.68 7.58
CA LEU A 775 23.54 -0.44 7.41
C LEU A 775 23.95 -1.68 8.24
N LEU A 776 25.25 -1.91 8.46
CA LEU A 776 25.75 -2.95 9.35
C LEU A 776 25.31 -2.67 10.80
N GLY A 777 25.45 -1.43 11.28
CA GLY A 777 25.01 -1.00 12.61
C GLY A 777 23.52 -1.18 12.84
N ASP A 778 22.69 -0.74 11.88
CA ASP A 778 21.23 -0.94 11.92
C ASP A 778 20.86 -2.43 11.95
N THR A 779 21.58 -3.25 11.17
CA THR A 779 21.38 -4.71 11.10
C THR A 779 21.73 -5.41 12.42
N VAL A 780 22.84 -5.00 13.05
CA VAL A 780 23.25 -5.52 14.37
C VAL A 780 22.27 -5.10 15.45
N SER A 781 21.81 -3.84 15.44
CA SER A 781 20.83 -3.34 16.41
C SER A 781 19.56 -4.19 16.44
N PHE A 782 19.01 -4.52 15.26
CA PHE A 782 17.85 -5.41 15.14
C PHE A 782 18.13 -6.84 15.63
N LEU A 783 19.25 -7.44 15.22
CA LEU A 783 19.60 -8.80 15.65
C LEU A 783 19.85 -8.87 17.17
N VAL A 784 20.52 -7.87 17.75
CA VAL A 784 20.77 -7.76 19.20
C VAL A 784 19.47 -7.67 20.00
N ALA A 785 18.45 -6.98 19.48
CA ALA A 785 17.14 -6.86 20.10
C ALA A 785 16.29 -8.14 20.02
N THR A 786 16.48 -8.94 18.96
CA THR A 786 15.65 -10.13 18.66
C THR A 786 16.27 -11.46 19.09
N CYS A 787 17.59 -11.54 19.29
CA CYS A 787 18.30 -12.78 19.58
C CYS A 787 18.44 -13.13 21.09
N GLU A 788 18.81 -14.39 21.35
CA GLU A 788 19.25 -14.93 22.64
C GLU A 788 20.42 -14.09 23.18
N ASP A 789 20.42 -13.75 24.48
CA ASP A 789 21.37 -12.76 25.04
C ASP A 789 22.86 -13.13 24.86
N GLN A 790 23.18 -14.42 24.80
CA GLN A 790 24.52 -14.90 24.45
C GLN A 790 24.90 -14.53 23.00
N VAL A 791 24.00 -14.77 22.04
CA VAL A 791 24.21 -14.47 20.62
C VAL A 791 24.22 -12.96 20.39
N SER A 792 23.35 -12.22 21.08
CA SER A 792 23.37 -10.75 21.09
C SER A 792 24.65 -10.17 21.68
N GLN A 793 25.38 -10.89 22.54
CA GLN A 793 26.70 -10.46 22.99
C GLN A 793 27.79 -10.77 21.95
N GLU A 794 27.80 -11.98 21.37
CA GLU A 794 28.71 -12.34 20.26
C GLU A 794 28.63 -11.34 19.08
N LEU A 795 27.40 -10.90 18.75
CA LEU A 795 27.14 -9.89 17.72
C LEU A 795 27.72 -8.51 18.09
N LYS A 796 27.53 -8.06 19.33
CA LYS A 796 28.13 -6.79 19.81
C LYS A 796 29.64 -6.84 19.77
N ASP A 797 30.25 -7.93 20.24
CA ASP A 797 31.71 -8.03 20.36
C ASP A 797 32.37 -8.02 18.97
N ARG A 798 31.79 -8.73 17.97
CA ARG A 798 32.27 -8.67 16.57
C ARG A 798 31.99 -7.31 15.93
N TYR A 799 30.79 -6.74 16.11
CA TYR A 799 30.48 -5.40 15.58
C TYR A 799 31.40 -4.32 16.16
N HIS A 800 31.70 -4.38 17.46
CA HIS A 800 32.59 -3.45 18.13
C HIS A 800 34.02 -3.50 17.56
N ASN A 801 34.52 -4.68 17.17
CA ASN A 801 35.79 -4.81 16.45
C ASN A 801 35.76 -4.06 15.10
N ILE A 802 34.74 -4.34 14.27
CA ILE A 802 34.56 -3.70 12.95
C ILE A 802 34.44 -2.18 13.10
N ASN A 803 33.57 -1.71 14.01
CA ASN A 803 33.33 -0.30 14.27
C ASN A 803 34.58 0.39 14.84
N SER A 804 35.39 -0.27 15.67
CA SER A 804 36.64 0.31 16.20
C SER A 804 37.69 0.50 15.11
N ARG A 805 37.80 -0.46 14.17
CA ARG A 805 38.67 -0.34 12.98
C ARG A 805 38.17 0.76 12.04
N TRP A 806 36.86 0.83 11.83
CA TRP A 806 36.24 1.90 11.04
C TRP A 806 36.50 3.28 11.64
N GLU A 807 36.27 3.50 12.94
CA GLU A 807 36.51 4.80 13.60
C GLU A 807 38.00 5.17 13.69
N ALA A 808 38.93 4.20 13.67
CA ALA A 808 40.36 4.47 13.57
C ALA A 808 40.80 4.88 12.15
N LEU A 809 40.14 4.35 11.12
CA LEU A 809 40.44 4.59 9.71
C LEU A 809 39.73 5.83 9.16
N PHE A 810 38.41 5.95 9.36
CA PHE A 810 37.54 6.92 8.72
C PHE A 810 37.99 8.38 8.89
N PRO A 811 38.43 8.85 10.08
CA PRO A 811 38.95 10.21 10.25
C PRO A 811 40.19 10.52 9.41
N ARG A 812 40.96 9.51 8.99
CA ARG A 812 42.15 9.62 8.14
C ARG A 812 41.82 9.57 6.65
N VAL A 813 40.76 8.85 6.26
CA VAL A 813 40.34 8.70 4.85
C VAL A 813 39.21 9.63 4.41
N LYS A 814 38.50 10.30 5.33
CA LYS A 814 37.35 11.17 5.04
C LYS A 814 37.60 12.25 3.98
N GLN A 815 38.84 12.69 3.78
CA GLN A 815 39.19 13.63 2.70
C GLN A 815 38.93 13.05 1.30
N TYR A 816 39.01 11.73 1.16
CA TYR A 816 38.71 11.00 -0.07
C TYR A 816 37.21 10.71 -0.27
N MET A 817 36.31 11.24 0.57
CA MET A 817 34.84 11.16 0.38
C MET A 817 34.38 11.64 -1.01
N HIS A 818 35.13 12.56 -1.62
CA HIS A 818 34.87 13.08 -2.97
C HIS A 818 35.91 12.63 -4.00
N ALA A 819 36.81 11.70 -3.67
CA ALA A 819 37.86 11.24 -4.58
C ALA A 819 37.27 10.65 -5.89
N GLY A 820 36.18 9.89 -5.80
CA GLY A 820 35.47 9.37 -6.97
C GLY A 820 34.86 10.47 -7.86
N ASP A 821 34.38 11.57 -7.27
CA ASP A 821 33.88 12.72 -8.04
C ASP A 821 35.01 13.53 -8.66
N ILE A 822 36.13 13.72 -7.95
CA ILE A 822 37.35 14.38 -8.46
C ILE A 822 37.94 13.56 -9.62
N LEU A 823 38.11 12.25 -9.47
CA LEU A 823 38.59 11.35 -10.52
C LEU A 823 37.65 11.34 -11.73
N ARG A 824 36.33 11.29 -11.51
CA ARG A 824 35.32 11.39 -12.58
C ARG A 824 35.41 12.74 -13.29
N ASN A 825 35.46 13.86 -12.57
CA ASN A 825 35.61 15.19 -13.15
C ASN A 825 36.93 15.34 -13.94
N ARG A 826 38.06 14.81 -13.43
CA ARG A 826 39.36 14.76 -14.14
C ARG A 826 39.30 13.88 -15.40
N LYS A 827 38.47 12.84 -15.44
CA LYS A 827 38.23 12.00 -16.62
C LYS A 827 37.32 12.70 -17.64
N ASP A 828 36.19 13.24 -17.19
CA ASP A 828 35.21 13.97 -18.00
C ASP A 828 35.85 15.19 -18.68
N TYR A 829 36.67 15.96 -17.95
CA TYR A 829 37.44 17.07 -18.50
C TYR A 829 38.34 16.62 -19.65
N ARG A 830 39.15 15.56 -19.44
CA ARG A 830 40.10 15.05 -20.45
C ARG A 830 39.36 14.56 -21.69
N ALA A 831 38.32 13.73 -21.52
CA ALA A 831 37.52 13.22 -22.64
C ALA A 831 36.79 14.33 -23.41
N GLY A 832 36.30 15.37 -22.71
CA GLY A 832 35.69 16.54 -23.34
C GLY A 832 36.70 17.35 -24.16
N VAL A 833 37.87 17.66 -23.59
CA VAL A 833 38.95 18.37 -24.30
C VAL A 833 39.44 17.57 -25.50
N GLU A 834 39.63 16.26 -25.37
CA GLU A 834 40.04 15.37 -26.47
C GLU A 834 38.99 15.33 -27.60
N ARG A 835 37.69 15.26 -27.26
CA ARG A 835 36.60 15.35 -28.25
C ARG A 835 36.62 16.69 -28.99
N LEU A 836 36.75 17.80 -28.25
CA LEU A 836 36.80 19.14 -28.83
C LEU A 836 38.03 19.35 -29.71
N GLN A 837 39.22 18.95 -29.26
CA GLN A 837 40.47 19.03 -30.04
C GLN A 837 40.42 18.15 -31.29
N THR A 838 39.83 16.96 -31.20
CA THR A 838 39.64 16.08 -32.35
C THR A 838 38.70 16.71 -33.37
N TRP A 839 37.58 17.30 -32.93
CA TRP A 839 36.67 18.02 -33.82
C TRP A 839 37.32 19.25 -34.47
N LEU A 840 37.99 20.09 -33.68
CA LEU A 840 38.71 21.28 -34.18
C LEU A 840 39.77 20.90 -35.23
N ARG A 841 40.59 19.87 -34.97
CA ARG A 841 41.56 19.36 -35.94
C ARG A 841 40.88 18.83 -37.20
N ASN A 842 39.76 18.10 -37.07
CA ASN A 842 39.03 17.58 -38.23
C ASN A 842 38.51 18.74 -39.09
N VAL A 843 37.94 19.80 -38.49
CA VAL A 843 37.51 21.01 -39.22
C VAL A 843 38.68 21.73 -39.87
N GLU A 844 39.80 21.90 -39.16
CA GLU A 844 41.01 22.54 -39.70
C GLU A 844 41.57 21.77 -40.91
N THR A 845 41.66 20.43 -40.82
CA THR A 845 42.06 19.59 -41.96
C THR A 845 41.06 19.62 -43.12
N PHE A 846 39.75 19.63 -42.84
CA PHE A 846 38.71 19.74 -43.86
C PHE A 846 38.81 21.06 -44.64
N LEU A 847 38.87 22.19 -43.93
CA LEU A 847 39.01 23.52 -44.54
C LEU A 847 40.30 23.64 -45.39
N THR A 848 41.38 23.00 -44.94
CA THR A 848 42.67 22.98 -45.66
C THR A 848 42.65 22.05 -46.89
N SER A 849 41.75 21.06 -46.95
CA SER A 849 41.76 19.99 -47.98
C SER A 849 41.11 20.33 -49.34
N SER A 850 40.91 21.61 -49.63
CA SER A 850 39.99 22.12 -50.66
C SER A 850 40.34 21.76 -52.14
N GLN A 851 39.90 20.58 -52.61
CA GLN A 851 40.02 20.15 -54.03
C GLN A 851 38.68 20.25 -54.80
N LEU A 852 38.41 21.41 -55.40
CA LEU A 852 37.08 21.79 -55.91
C LEU A 852 36.95 21.64 -57.43
N THR A 853 37.18 20.43 -57.95
CA THR A 853 37.33 20.18 -59.40
C THR A 853 36.03 19.80 -60.14
N SER A 854 34.85 19.87 -59.52
CA SER A 854 33.56 19.60 -60.20
C SER A 854 32.35 20.16 -59.43
N THR A 855 31.24 20.39 -60.12
CA THR A 855 29.95 20.83 -59.57
C THR A 855 29.48 19.95 -58.41
N GLU A 856 29.67 18.62 -58.53
CA GLU A 856 29.32 17.64 -57.50
C GLU A 856 30.21 17.76 -56.25
N LYS A 857 31.52 17.94 -56.42
CA LYS A 857 32.46 18.15 -55.30
C LYS A 857 32.16 19.46 -54.56
N ILE A 858 31.83 20.53 -55.29
CA ILE A 858 31.45 21.83 -54.70
C ILE A 858 30.16 21.67 -53.88
N LYS A 859 29.15 20.96 -54.39
CA LYS A 859 27.91 20.66 -53.66
C LYS A 859 28.17 19.81 -52.40
N ALA A 860 28.98 18.76 -52.51
CA ALA A 860 29.35 17.91 -51.37
C ALA A 860 30.12 18.68 -50.29
N TYR A 861 31.05 19.57 -50.69
CA TYR A 861 31.80 20.42 -49.76
C TYR A 861 30.88 21.43 -49.04
N GLY A 862 29.93 22.04 -49.76
CA GLY A 862 28.90 22.91 -49.16
C GLY A 862 27.99 22.19 -48.15
N GLN A 863 27.61 20.94 -48.43
CA GLN A 863 26.83 20.11 -47.50
C GLN A 863 27.63 19.73 -46.24
N GLN A 864 28.93 19.42 -46.40
CA GLN A 864 29.84 19.19 -45.28
C GLN A 864 29.98 20.45 -44.40
N LEU A 865 30.14 21.65 -45.00
CA LEU A 865 30.14 22.91 -44.27
C LEU A 865 28.84 23.18 -43.50
N GLN A 866 27.67 22.89 -44.10
CA GLN A 866 26.38 23.01 -43.42
C GLN A 866 26.26 22.06 -42.21
N LYS A 867 26.75 20.83 -42.35
CA LYS A 867 26.81 19.86 -41.23
C LYS A 867 27.72 20.36 -40.10
N LEU A 868 28.92 20.84 -40.44
CA LEU A 868 29.85 21.41 -39.46
C LEU A 868 29.29 22.68 -38.79
N GLN A 869 28.51 23.50 -39.49
CA GLN A 869 27.85 24.68 -38.91
C GLN A 869 26.87 24.30 -37.80
N LEU A 870 26.10 23.22 -37.96
CA LEU A 870 25.19 22.71 -36.93
C LEU A 870 25.95 22.10 -35.73
N GLU A 871 27.11 21.47 -35.97
CA GLU A 871 27.95 20.91 -34.91
C GLU A 871 28.61 21.98 -34.01
N VAL A 872 28.78 23.23 -34.50
CA VAL A 872 29.36 24.32 -33.70
C VAL A 872 28.61 24.55 -32.39
N GLU A 873 27.27 24.52 -32.41
CA GLU A 873 26.46 24.77 -31.20
C GLU A 873 26.65 23.65 -30.16
N GLU A 874 26.77 22.39 -30.60
CA GLU A 874 27.10 21.27 -29.71
C GLU A 874 28.50 21.45 -29.09
N MET A 875 29.46 21.93 -29.87
CA MET A 875 30.83 22.15 -29.41
C MET A 875 30.97 23.36 -28.47
N GLU A 876 30.12 24.39 -28.61
CA GLU A 876 30.03 25.47 -27.61
C GLU A 876 29.43 25.00 -26.29
N GLU A 877 28.38 24.15 -26.29
CA GLU A 877 27.86 23.53 -25.06
C GLU A 877 28.84 22.53 -24.45
N LEU A 878 29.57 21.76 -25.26
CA LEU A 878 30.67 20.92 -24.79
C LEU A 878 31.74 21.77 -24.11
N PHE A 879 32.16 22.90 -24.70
CA PHE A 879 33.13 23.82 -24.08
C PHE A 879 32.61 24.43 -22.76
N LYS A 880 31.33 24.81 -22.68
CA LYS A 880 30.68 25.27 -21.43
C LYS A 880 30.70 24.18 -20.36
N SER A 881 30.45 22.92 -20.73
CA SER A 881 30.50 21.76 -19.83
C SER A 881 31.91 21.49 -19.31
N ILE A 882 32.91 21.45 -20.20
CA ILE A 882 34.34 21.32 -19.84
C ILE A 882 34.77 22.45 -18.89
N SER A 883 34.35 23.69 -19.17
CA SER A 883 34.68 24.86 -18.34
C SER A 883 34.12 24.73 -16.92
N LYS A 884 32.87 24.26 -16.75
CA LYS A 884 32.28 23.98 -15.43
C LYS A 884 33.03 22.85 -14.70
N LYS A 885 33.38 21.77 -15.41
CA LYS A 885 34.16 20.64 -14.86
C LYS A 885 35.56 21.06 -14.43
N PHE A 886 36.20 21.99 -15.16
CA PHE A 886 37.46 22.60 -14.75
C PHE A 886 37.28 23.47 -13.50
N GLN A 887 36.26 24.34 -13.45
CA GLN A 887 35.98 25.18 -12.28
C GLN A 887 35.80 24.36 -10.99
N THR A 888 35.11 23.22 -11.05
CA THR A 888 34.97 22.31 -9.91
C THR A 888 36.28 21.64 -9.47
N LEU A 889 37.31 21.59 -10.31
CA LEU A 889 38.61 20.98 -10.00
C LEU A 889 39.67 21.99 -9.51
N ILE A 890 39.44 23.31 -9.61
CA ILE A 890 40.45 24.33 -9.27
C ILE A 890 40.94 24.23 -7.83
N GLN A 891 40.10 23.73 -6.90
CA GLN A 891 40.45 23.56 -5.49
C GLN A 891 41.29 22.30 -5.23
N ASP A 892 41.24 21.32 -6.14
CA ASP A 892 41.85 19.97 -6.02
C ASP A 892 43.03 19.78 -7.00
N LEU A 893 43.66 20.88 -7.43
CA LEU A 893 44.75 20.89 -8.41
C LEU A 893 45.89 21.80 -7.93
N SER A 894 47.13 21.44 -8.25
CA SER A 894 48.26 22.34 -8.03
C SER A 894 48.17 23.57 -8.93
N ARG A 895 48.74 24.70 -8.50
CA ARG A 895 48.75 25.95 -9.26
C ARG A 895 49.25 25.75 -10.70
N ASP A 896 50.31 24.99 -10.87
CA ASP A 896 50.91 24.72 -12.18
C ASP A 896 50.00 23.85 -13.07
N GLU A 897 49.16 22.98 -12.49
CA GLU A 897 48.13 22.25 -13.24
C GLU A 897 46.97 23.15 -13.65
N VAL A 898 46.49 24.01 -12.75
CA VAL A 898 45.46 25.02 -13.05
C VAL A 898 45.93 25.93 -14.19
N ASP A 899 47.17 26.43 -14.13
CA ASP A 899 47.75 27.27 -15.18
C ASP A 899 47.92 26.49 -16.50
N ARG A 900 48.35 25.22 -16.49
CA ARG A 900 48.41 24.38 -17.71
C ARG A 900 47.02 24.16 -18.32
N MET A 901 46.03 23.77 -17.52
CA MET A 901 44.67 23.49 -17.99
C MET A 901 43.97 24.75 -18.49
N MET A 902 44.12 25.88 -17.80
CA MET A 902 43.58 27.17 -18.21
C MET A 902 44.16 27.65 -19.55
N ASN A 903 45.48 27.48 -19.77
CA ASN A 903 46.10 27.79 -21.05
C ASN A 903 45.58 26.89 -22.19
N THR A 904 45.34 25.61 -21.94
CA THR A 904 44.69 24.71 -22.91
C THR A 904 43.27 25.19 -23.24
N LEU A 905 42.42 25.49 -22.23
CA LEU A 905 41.06 25.98 -22.46
C LEU A 905 41.04 27.32 -23.21
N LYS A 906 41.99 28.22 -22.93
CA LYS A 906 42.13 29.48 -23.66
C LYS A 906 42.42 29.22 -25.15
N LYS A 907 43.40 28.36 -25.45
CA LYS A 907 43.76 27.99 -26.83
C LYS A 907 42.58 27.36 -27.58
N GLU A 908 41.89 26.39 -27.00
CA GLU A 908 40.78 25.73 -27.69
C GLU A 908 39.54 26.62 -27.83
N LYS A 909 39.33 27.58 -26.91
CA LYS A 909 38.33 28.65 -27.08
C LYS A 909 38.66 29.57 -28.26
N GLU A 910 39.92 29.99 -28.38
CA GLU A 910 40.40 30.82 -29.50
C GLU A 910 40.27 30.09 -30.85
N ASN A 911 40.55 28.78 -30.88
CA ASN A 911 40.33 27.92 -32.04
C ASN A 911 38.83 27.80 -32.39
N LEU A 912 37.96 27.51 -31.41
CA LEU A 912 36.52 27.36 -31.61
C LEU A 912 35.85 28.64 -32.12
N VAL A 913 36.23 29.81 -31.55
CA VAL A 913 35.75 31.11 -32.01
C VAL A 913 36.21 31.41 -33.44
N ARG A 914 37.45 31.04 -33.82
CA ARG A 914 37.97 31.16 -35.19
C ARG A 914 37.18 30.29 -36.17
N VAL A 915 36.96 29.01 -35.83
CA VAL A 915 36.17 28.07 -36.63
C VAL A 915 34.73 28.55 -36.84
N ARG A 916 34.07 29.03 -35.78
CA ARG A 916 32.72 29.60 -35.83
C ARG A 916 32.60 30.81 -36.76
N ALA A 917 33.64 31.64 -36.85
CA ALA A 917 33.67 32.77 -37.79
C ALA A 917 33.94 32.32 -39.24
N LEU A 918 34.83 31.34 -39.43
CA LEU A 918 35.24 30.88 -40.76
C LEU A 918 34.15 30.07 -41.49
N ILE A 919 33.41 29.19 -40.81
CA ILE A 919 32.42 28.31 -41.46
C ILE A 919 31.35 29.10 -42.23
N PRO A 920 30.66 30.12 -41.68
CA PRO A 920 29.68 30.90 -42.42
C PRO A 920 30.27 31.71 -43.58
N MET A 921 31.49 32.24 -43.42
CA MET A 921 32.18 32.99 -44.49
C MET A 921 32.50 32.08 -45.68
N GLN A 922 33.04 30.88 -45.42
CA GLN A 922 33.31 29.88 -46.44
C GLN A 922 32.03 29.38 -47.10
N LEU A 923 30.98 29.10 -46.32
CA LEU A 923 29.68 28.64 -46.84
C LEU A 923 29.05 29.68 -47.79
N HIS A 924 29.15 30.98 -47.47
CA HIS A 924 28.71 32.06 -48.36
C HIS A 924 29.52 32.09 -49.67
N LEU A 925 30.86 32.02 -49.59
CA LEU A 925 31.75 31.97 -50.75
C LEU A 925 31.43 30.78 -51.66
N PHE A 926 31.24 29.58 -51.10
CA PHE A 926 30.90 28.39 -51.88
C PHE A 926 29.49 28.42 -52.48
N HIS A 927 28.52 29.03 -51.80
CA HIS A 927 27.21 29.26 -52.40
C HIS A 927 27.29 30.23 -53.60
N GLN A 928 28.06 31.31 -53.48
CA GLN A 928 28.29 32.27 -54.56
C GLN A 928 28.99 31.62 -55.77
N ILE A 929 30.06 30.84 -55.53
CA ILE A 929 30.79 30.10 -56.58
C ILE A 929 29.86 29.08 -57.27
N LEU A 930 29.06 28.34 -56.50
CA LEU A 930 28.14 27.33 -57.06
C LEU A 930 27.11 27.96 -58.01
N VAL A 931 26.46 29.05 -57.62
CA VAL A 931 25.47 29.76 -58.47
C VAL A 931 26.12 30.30 -59.75
N GLN A 932 27.36 30.80 -59.67
CA GLN A 932 28.10 31.22 -60.86
C GLN A 932 28.46 30.02 -61.76
N HIS A 933 28.86 28.88 -61.19
CA HIS A 933 29.19 27.67 -61.92
C HIS A 933 27.98 27.07 -62.64
N GLU A 934 26.84 26.93 -61.97
CA GLU A 934 25.60 26.41 -62.57
C GLU A 934 25.12 27.31 -63.74
N SER A 935 25.28 28.64 -63.61
CA SER A 935 25.05 29.58 -64.71
C SER A 935 26.05 29.39 -65.87
N LEU A 936 27.33 29.17 -65.58
CA LEU A 936 28.35 28.92 -66.60
C LEU A 936 28.06 27.62 -67.37
N GLU A 937 27.83 26.52 -66.65
CA GLU A 937 27.57 25.18 -67.18
C GLU A 937 26.32 25.14 -68.07
N ALA A 938 25.22 25.76 -67.63
CA ALA A 938 24.02 25.90 -68.45
C ALA A 938 24.27 26.68 -69.77
N GLY A 939 25.08 27.74 -69.71
CA GLY A 939 25.45 28.53 -70.89
C GLY A 939 26.40 27.80 -71.85
N GLN A 940 27.35 27.02 -71.32
CA GLN A 940 28.23 26.17 -72.13
C GLN A 940 27.42 25.11 -72.90
N ASN A 941 26.42 24.51 -72.26
CA ASN A 941 25.52 23.54 -72.89
C ASN A 941 24.64 24.18 -73.98
N GLU A 942 24.03 25.35 -73.72
CA GLU A 942 23.23 26.10 -74.70
C GLU A 942 24.05 26.47 -75.95
N ILE A 943 25.27 26.99 -75.76
CA ILE A 943 26.17 27.36 -76.86
C ILE A 943 26.66 26.10 -77.61
N SER A 944 27.01 25.03 -76.90
CA SER A 944 27.46 23.77 -77.54
C SER A 944 26.36 23.18 -78.42
N GLN A 945 25.12 23.11 -77.93
CA GLN A 945 23.98 22.62 -78.70
C GLN A 945 23.71 23.52 -79.93
N TRP A 946 23.89 24.84 -79.82
CA TRP A 946 23.79 25.71 -81.00
C TRP A 946 24.92 25.46 -82.01
N LEU A 947 26.16 25.23 -81.55
CA LEU A 947 27.30 24.89 -82.41
C LEU A 947 27.12 23.53 -83.10
N ASP A 948 26.57 22.52 -82.43
CA ASP A 948 26.23 21.22 -83.05
C ASP A 948 25.22 21.39 -84.21
N ASN A 949 24.19 22.21 -83.99
CA ASN A 949 23.22 22.56 -85.03
C ASN A 949 23.85 23.40 -86.16
N ALA A 950 24.80 24.28 -85.83
CA ALA A 950 25.53 25.10 -86.80
C ALA A 950 26.47 24.24 -87.68
N ASP A 951 27.21 23.32 -87.08
CA ASP A 951 28.07 22.35 -87.78
C ASP A 951 27.24 21.47 -88.73
N SER A 952 26.10 20.95 -88.24
CA SER A 952 25.15 20.17 -89.04
C SER A 952 24.58 20.97 -90.22
N LEU A 953 24.20 22.23 -89.99
CA LEU A 953 23.76 23.13 -91.07
C LEU A 953 24.88 23.34 -92.10
N LEU A 954 26.08 23.77 -91.68
CA LEU A 954 27.19 24.07 -92.57
C LEU A 954 27.67 22.84 -93.37
N GLY A 955 27.60 21.63 -92.78
CA GLY A 955 27.87 20.37 -93.47
C GLY A 955 26.80 19.98 -94.49
N SER A 956 25.58 20.54 -94.39
CA SER A 956 24.46 20.32 -95.30
C SER A 956 24.30 21.39 -96.39
N LEU A 957 25.23 22.35 -96.50
CA LEU A 957 25.23 23.35 -97.57
C LEU A 957 25.95 22.83 -98.80
N SER A 958 25.44 23.22 -99.98
CA SER A 958 26.07 22.93 -101.26
C SER A 958 25.83 24.05 -102.25
N VAL A 959 26.80 24.24 -103.15
CA VAL A 959 26.72 25.09 -104.35
C VAL A 959 26.17 24.33 -105.57
N ALA A 960 25.89 23.03 -105.43
CA ALA A 960 25.32 22.18 -106.48
C ALA A 960 23.82 22.44 -106.73
N GLY A 961 23.34 22.04 -107.90
CA GLY A 961 21.90 22.00 -108.21
C GLY A 961 21.31 23.31 -108.75
N GLY A 962 22.17 24.21 -109.23
CA GLY A 962 21.76 25.44 -109.91
C GLY A 962 21.27 26.58 -109.01
N LYS A 963 21.08 27.76 -109.63
CA LYS A 963 20.89 29.05 -108.95
C LYS A 963 19.85 29.04 -107.82
N GLU A 964 18.72 28.37 -108.00
CA GLU A 964 17.62 28.33 -107.02
C GLU A 964 17.96 27.51 -105.76
N ALA A 965 18.68 26.39 -105.92
CA ALA A 965 19.17 25.60 -104.80
C ALA A 965 20.23 26.37 -103.98
N VAL A 966 21.15 27.07 -104.66
CA VAL A 966 22.16 27.92 -104.01
C VAL A 966 21.51 29.10 -103.27
N GLN A 967 20.50 29.73 -103.86
CA GLN A 967 19.71 30.81 -103.22
C GLN A 967 19.00 30.31 -101.96
N SER A 968 18.31 29.16 -102.02
CA SER A 968 17.64 28.54 -100.87
C SER A 968 18.63 28.18 -99.76
N ASN A 969 19.82 27.67 -100.11
CA ASN A 969 20.90 27.43 -99.15
C ASN A 969 21.43 28.73 -98.50
N LEU A 970 21.55 29.83 -99.25
CA LEU A 970 21.95 31.13 -98.71
C LEU A 970 20.90 31.72 -97.76
N GLU A 971 19.61 31.57 -98.07
CA GLU A 971 18.51 32.02 -97.21
C GLU A 971 18.43 31.19 -95.92
N ARG A 972 18.58 29.86 -96.02
CA ARG A 972 18.67 28.95 -94.87
C ARG A 972 19.87 29.29 -93.97
N HIS A 973 21.03 29.59 -94.56
CA HIS A 973 22.21 30.06 -93.85
C HIS A 973 21.95 31.39 -93.11
N LYS A 974 21.48 32.42 -93.81
CA LYS A 974 21.19 33.75 -93.23
C LYS A 974 20.14 33.69 -92.12
N SER A 975 19.10 32.89 -92.31
CA SER A 975 18.04 32.69 -91.30
C SER A 975 18.59 32.12 -89.99
N PHE A 976 19.40 31.05 -90.06
CA PHE A 976 20.00 30.44 -88.87
C PHE A 976 21.04 31.34 -88.19
N PHE A 977 21.97 31.89 -88.97
CA PHE A 977 23.08 32.69 -88.42
C PHE A 977 22.69 34.13 -88.02
N SER A 978 21.46 34.56 -88.29
CA SER A 978 20.87 35.77 -87.69
C SER A 978 21.04 35.85 -86.16
N ARG A 979 21.04 34.69 -85.47
CA ARG A 979 21.22 34.59 -84.01
C ARG A 979 22.69 34.54 -83.56
N MET A 980 23.67 34.56 -84.46
CA MET A 980 25.10 34.49 -84.09
C MET A 980 25.51 35.61 -83.11
N LEU A 981 24.96 36.82 -83.26
CA LEU A 981 25.26 37.94 -82.35
C LEU A 981 24.73 37.72 -80.93
N TYR A 982 23.59 37.03 -80.76
CA TYR A 982 23.08 36.62 -79.44
C TYR A 982 24.04 35.61 -78.78
N TYR A 983 24.41 34.55 -79.48
CA TYR A 983 25.31 33.53 -78.93
C TYR A 983 26.73 34.06 -78.70
N LYS A 984 27.22 35.00 -79.51
CA LYS A 984 28.48 35.71 -79.25
C LYS A 984 28.41 36.54 -77.96
N SER A 985 27.33 37.32 -77.79
CA SER A 985 27.10 38.09 -76.55
C SER A 985 26.96 37.19 -75.32
N MET A 986 26.30 36.03 -75.47
CA MET A 986 26.23 35.00 -74.44
C MET A 986 27.62 34.44 -74.11
N LEU A 987 28.43 34.07 -75.12
CA LEU A 987 29.79 33.57 -74.95
C LEU A 987 30.69 34.61 -74.24
N ASP A 988 30.65 35.88 -74.65
CA ASP A 988 31.37 36.98 -74.00
C ASP A 988 30.90 37.21 -72.55
N SER A 989 29.62 37.02 -72.26
CA SER A 989 29.05 37.08 -70.90
C SER A 989 29.53 35.89 -70.04
N LYS A 990 29.48 34.67 -70.57
CA LYS A 990 29.93 33.46 -69.88
C LYS A 990 31.46 33.43 -69.69
N ASN A 991 32.24 33.99 -70.63
CA ASN A 991 33.67 34.27 -70.47
C ASN A 991 33.93 35.20 -69.25
N LYS A 992 33.12 36.24 -69.05
CA LYS A 992 33.22 37.13 -67.87
C LYS A 992 32.84 36.41 -66.57
N VAL A 993 31.80 35.57 -66.59
CA VAL A 993 31.43 34.72 -65.44
C VAL A 993 32.58 33.77 -65.09
N PHE A 994 33.16 33.08 -66.07
CA PHE A 994 34.34 32.23 -65.88
C PHE A 994 35.53 33.00 -65.29
N GLN A 995 35.86 34.19 -65.80
CA GLN A 995 36.92 35.03 -65.23
C GLN A 995 36.62 35.48 -63.78
N ASN A 996 35.36 35.70 -63.43
CA ASN A 996 34.97 36.06 -62.05
C ASN A 996 35.05 34.86 -61.10
N ILE A 997 34.70 33.65 -61.56
CA ILE A 997 34.92 32.39 -60.83
C ILE A 997 36.42 32.23 -60.57
N VAL A 998 37.26 32.27 -61.62
CA VAL A 998 38.72 32.14 -61.50
C VAL A 998 39.31 33.16 -60.53
N LYS A 999 38.97 34.45 -60.65
CA LYS A 999 39.42 35.50 -59.69
C LYS A 999 38.95 35.30 -58.25
N SER A 1000 37.86 34.56 -58.03
CA SER A 1000 37.37 34.23 -56.69
C SER A 1000 38.06 32.99 -56.12
N LEU A 1001 38.53 32.08 -56.98
CA LEU A 1001 39.28 30.88 -56.61
C LEU A 1001 40.78 31.14 -56.43
N ASP A 1002 41.38 32.02 -57.24
CA ASP A 1002 42.81 32.41 -57.16
C ASP A 1002 43.18 33.09 -55.83
N GLN A 1003 42.19 33.48 -55.02
CA GLN A 1003 42.37 33.99 -53.65
C GLN A 1003 42.53 32.89 -52.60
N SER A 1004 42.35 31.62 -52.99
CA SER A 1004 42.62 30.42 -52.18
C SER A 1004 43.51 29.46 -52.97
N GLU A 1005 44.77 29.31 -52.57
CA GLU A 1005 45.76 28.48 -53.27
C GLU A 1005 45.29 27.02 -53.45
N GLY A 1006 45.55 26.45 -54.64
CA GLY A 1006 45.51 24.98 -54.85
C GLY A 1006 44.37 24.41 -55.71
N ILE A 1007 43.55 25.23 -56.37
CA ILE A 1007 42.41 24.74 -57.17
C ILE A 1007 42.79 24.59 -58.66
N ASP A 1008 42.76 23.36 -59.16
CA ASP A 1008 43.03 23.06 -60.57
C ASP A 1008 41.86 23.49 -61.47
N THR A 1009 41.96 24.69 -62.03
CA THR A 1009 41.00 25.25 -62.98
C THR A 1009 41.21 24.77 -64.43
N ASN A 1010 42.18 23.89 -64.69
CA ASN A 1010 42.70 23.66 -66.04
C ASN A 1010 41.75 22.85 -66.95
N ASP A 1011 40.92 21.96 -66.39
CA ASP A 1011 39.84 21.28 -67.13
C ASP A 1011 38.75 22.25 -67.59
N PHE A 1012 38.27 23.12 -66.70
CA PHE A 1012 37.30 24.18 -67.04
C PHE A 1012 37.86 25.17 -68.06
N LYS A 1013 39.15 25.51 -67.92
CA LYS A 1013 39.89 26.37 -68.86
C LYS A 1013 39.99 25.71 -70.24
N THR A 1014 40.34 24.42 -70.31
CA THR A 1014 40.39 23.66 -71.56
C THR A 1014 39.02 23.60 -72.23
N LYS A 1015 37.95 23.31 -71.48
CA LYS A 1015 36.56 23.31 -71.99
C LYS A 1015 36.13 24.68 -72.50
N MET A 1016 36.45 25.77 -71.79
CA MET A 1016 36.09 27.11 -72.22
C MET A 1016 36.91 27.59 -73.42
N VAL A 1017 38.21 27.23 -73.50
CA VAL A 1017 39.05 27.49 -74.68
C VAL A 1017 38.49 26.75 -75.91
N ALA A 1018 38.26 25.44 -75.80
CA ALA A 1018 37.70 24.64 -76.89
C ALA A 1018 36.32 25.14 -77.37
N LEU A 1019 35.48 25.67 -76.46
CA LEU A 1019 34.20 26.27 -76.82
C LEU A 1019 34.37 27.61 -77.58
N ASN A 1020 35.33 28.45 -77.19
CA ASN A 1020 35.65 29.69 -77.89
C ASN A 1020 36.28 29.41 -79.27
N GLU A 1021 37.20 28.45 -79.36
CA GLU A 1021 37.83 28.00 -80.61
C GLU A 1021 36.78 27.44 -81.57
N ARG A 1022 35.95 26.49 -81.12
CA ARG A 1022 34.87 25.91 -81.94
C ARG A 1022 33.85 26.96 -82.39
N PHE A 1023 33.54 27.96 -81.56
CA PHE A 1023 32.68 29.08 -81.96
C PHE A 1023 33.34 29.93 -83.06
N SER A 1024 34.65 30.21 -82.94
CA SER A 1024 35.42 30.91 -83.97
C SER A 1024 35.46 30.13 -85.29
N ASP A 1025 35.71 28.82 -85.24
CA ASP A 1025 35.76 27.95 -86.41
C ASP A 1025 34.41 27.83 -87.12
N VAL A 1026 33.32 27.72 -86.37
CA VAL A 1026 31.95 27.76 -86.93
C VAL A 1026 31.69 29.13 -87.55
N ALA A 1027 32.06 30.24 -86.90
CA ALA A 1027 31.86 31.58 -87.44
C ALA A 1027 32.66 31.84 -88.71
N GLN A 1028 33.93 31.42 -88.77
CA GLN A 1028 34.76 31.54 -89.96
C GLN A 1028 34.26 30.66 -91.11
N ARG A 1029 33.82 29.42 -90.82
CA ARG A 1029 33.20 28.55 -91.83
C ARG A 1029 31.85 29.09 -92.32
N ALA A 1030 31.05 29.73 -91.46
CA ALA A 1030 29.82 30.40 -91.85
C ALA A 1030 30.09 31.59 -92.80
N VAL A 1031 31.03 32.47 -92.46
CA VAL A 1031 31.43 33.58 -93.36
C VAL A 1031 32.00 33.04 -94.69
N GLY A 1032 32.81 32.00 -94.65
CA GLY A 1032 33.35 31.35 -95.86
C GLY A 1032 32.27 30.67 -96.72
N TRP A 1033 31.25 30.06 -96.12
CA TRP A 1033 30.11 29.50 -96.84
C TRP A 1033 29.19 30.58 -97.39
N GLU A 1034 28.93 31.65 -96.64
CA GLU A 1034 28.18 32.80 -97.15
C GLU A 1034 28.88 33.44 -98.35
N GLN A 1035 30.19 33.66 -98.28
CA GLN A 1035 30.98 34.16 -99.41
C GLN A 1035 30.90 33.20 -100.61
N LYS A 1036 31.08 31.88 -100.41
CA LYS A 1036 30.97 30.90 -101.50
C LYS A 1036 29.57 30.85 -102.13
N LEU A 1037 28.50 30.91 -101.34
CA LEU A 1037 27.13 30.90 -101.84
C LEU A 1037 26.80 32.21 -102.57
N GLN A 1038 27.18 33.37 -102.00
CA GLN A 1038 27.02 34.67 -102.65
C GLN A 1038 27.84 34.77 -103.94
N GLU A 1039 29.07 34.27 -103.96
CA GLU A 1039 29.94 34.28 -105.14
C GLU A 1039 29.43 33.32 -106.22
N ALA A 1040 29.00 32.09 -105.86
CA ALA A 1040 28.34 31.20 -106.80
C ALA A 1040 27.06 31.83 -107.38
N ILE A 1041 26.27 32.57 -106.59
CA ILE A 1041 25.12 33.35 -107.08
C ILE A 1041 25.56 34.52 -107.98
N ARG A 1042 26.69 35.19 -107.67
CA ARG A 1042 27.27 36.27 -108.49
C ARG A 1042 27.74 35.75 -109.84
N CYS A 1043 28.49 34.66 -109.87
CA CYS A 1043 28.91 33.98 -111.11
C CYS A 1043 27.72 33.43 -111.88
N TRP A 1044 26.73 32.81 -111.22
CA TRP A 1044 25.48 32.40 -111.88
C TRP A 1044 24.76 33.60 -112.49
N HIS A 1045 24.71 34.74 -111.81
CA HIS A 1045 24.07 35.94 -112.36
C HIS A 1045 24.85 36.53 -113.54
N ASN A 1046 26.17 36.63 -113.43
CA ASN A 1046 27.04 37.17 -114.47
C ASN A 1046 27.03 36.29 -115.73
N PHE A 1047 27.20 34.97 -115.57
CA PHE A 1047 27.10 34.01 -116.66
C PHE A 1047 25.72 34.06 -117.33
N ARG A 1048 24.62 34.04 -116.57
CA ARG A 1048 23.26 34.14 -117.14
C ARG A 1048 23.01 35.46 -117.85
N GLU A 1049 23.59 36.56 -117.40
CA GLU A 1049 23.42 37.87 -118.04
C GLU A 1049 24.25 38.01 -119.32
N ILE A 1050 25.48 37.47 -119.35
CA ILE A 1050 26.31 37.46 -120.57
C ILE A 1050 25.78 36.43 -121.58
N GLU A 1051 25.30 35.26 -121.13
CA GLU A 1051 24.54 34.29 -121.93
C GLU A 1051 23.33 34.97 -122.58
N ARG A 1052 22.58 35.78 -121.81
CA ARG A 1052 21.43 36.55 -122.30
C ARG A 1052 21.84 37.59 -123.33
N VAL A 1053 22.80 38.47 -123.02
CA VAL A 1053 23.27 39.54 -123.93
C VAL A 1053 23.80 38.97 -125.26
N ILE A 1054 24.55 37.87 -125.22
CA ILE A 1054 25.06 37.22 -126.44
C ILE A 1054 23.95 36.49 -127.18
N THR A 1055 22.99 35.87 -126.48
CA THR A 1055 21.82 35.26 -127.12
C THR A 1055 20.95 36.30 -127.82
N ASP A 1056 20.70 37.46 -127.17
CA ASP A 1056 19.92 38.58 -127.71
C ASP A 1056 20.65 39.23 -128.91
N TRP A 1057 21.98 39.39 -128.84
CA TRP A 1057 22.77 39.88 -129.97
C TRP A 1057 22.82 38.88 -131.13
N LEU A 1058 23.05 37.58 -130.86
CA LEU A 1058 23.08 36.55 -131.90
C LEU A 1058 21.74 36.46 -132.63
N GLN A 1059 20.61 36.45 -131.91
CA GLN A 1059 19.29 36.50 -132.54
C GLN A 1059 19.10 37.75 -133.43
N THR A 1060 19.73 38.87 -133.07
CA THR A 1060 19.71 40.11 -133.86
C THR A 1060 20.62 40.03 -135.08
N ALA A 1061 21.82 39.46 -134.94
CA ALA A 1061 22.81 39.32 -136.01
C ALA A 1061 22.43 38.24 -137.04
N GLU A 1062 21.98 37.07 -136.58
CA GLU A 1062 21.39 36.00 -137.41
C GLU A 1062 20.23 36.53 -138.28
N LYS A 1063 19.40 37.40 -137.69
CA LYS A 1063 18.28 38.04 -138.38
C LYS A 1063 18.71 39.07 -139.44
N LEU A 1064 19.80 39.81 -139.21
CA LEU A 1064 20.35 40.76 -140.19
C LEU A 1064 21.05 40.02 -141.35
N ILE A 1065 21.82 38.97 -141.07
CA ILE A 1065 22.51 38.16 -142.10
C ILE A 1065 21.52 37.42 -143.01
N ALA A 1066 20.30 37.15 -142.52
CA ALA A 1066 19.22 36.56 -143.32
C ALA A 1066 18.59 37.50 -144.37
N GLU A 1067 18.91 38.80 -144.37
CA GLU A 1067 18.35 39.79 -145.32
C GLU A 1067 19.01 39.69 -146.72
N LYS A 1068 18.28 39.19 -147.72
CA LYS A 1068 18.83 38.84 -149.05
C LYS A 1068 18.82 39.96 -150.10
N HIS A 1069 18.32 41.15 -149.79
CA HIS A 1069 18.25 42.31 -150.71
C HIS A 1069 18.75 43.56 -149.97
N ILE A 1070 19.83 44.17 -150.45
CA ILE A 1070 20.54 45.28 -149.78
C ILE A 1070 20.63 46.46 -150.76
N ASP A 1071 19.47 47.00 -151.08
CA ASP A 1071 19.28 47.86 -152.26
C ASP A 1071 19.50 49.36 -151.98
N SER A 1072 19.88 49.71 -150.74
CA SER A 1072 20.02 51.10 -150.26
C SER A 1072 21.35 51.34 -149.58
N LYS A 1073 21.98 52.47 -149.90
CA LYS A 1073 23.21 52.93 -149.23
C LYS A 1073 23.05 53.00 -147.70
N GLN A 1074 21.84 53.33 -147.21
CA GLN A 1074 21.56 53.41 -145.78
C GLN A 1074 21.50 52.02 -145.11
N THR A 1075 21.02 50.97 -145.77
CA THR A 1075 21.06 49.61 -145.20
C THR A 1075 22.45 49.02 -145.28
N VAL A 1076 23.22 49.29 -146.34
CA VAL A 1076 24.66 48.99 -146.38
C VAL A 1076 25.38 49.67 -145.22
N GLU A 1077 25.14 50.97 -144.99
CA GLU A 1077 25.78 51.73 -143.91
C GLU A 1077 25.31 51.29 -142.51
N ASN A 1078 24.06 50.82 -142.35
CA ASN A 1078 23.57 50.28 -141.07
C ASN A 1078 24.09 48.87 -140.77
N HIS A 1079 24.09 47.95 -141.74
CA HIS A 1079 24.73 46.63 -141.61
C HIS A 1079 26.22 46.81 -141.31
N LYS A 1080 26.90 47.70 -142.06
CA LYS A 1080 28.30 48.06 -141.82
C LYS A 1080 28.51 48.63 -140.41
N ALA A 1081 27.68 49.57 -139.94
CA ALA A 1081 27.83 50.13 -138.60
C ALA A 1081 27.56 49.12 -137.46
N PHE A 1082 26.68 48.13 -137.68
CA PHE A 1082 26.44 47.06 -136.70
C PHE A 1082 27.62 46.08 -136.64
N PHE A 1083 28.19 45.70 -137.79
CA PHE A 1083 29.30 44.74 -137.86
C PHE A 1083 30.71 45.38 -137.77
N GLU A 1084 30.88 46.70 -137.95
CA GLU A 1084 32.13 47.42 -137.64
C GLU A 1084 32.45 47.44 -136.14
N HIS A 1085 31.47 47.11 -135.30
CA HIS A 1085 31.58 47.14 -133.83
C HIS A 1085 31.19 45.79 -133.20
N ILE A 1086 31.50 44.67 -133.89
CA ILE A 1086 31.50 43.33 -133.26
C ILE A 1086 32.43 43.36 -132.06
N ASN A 1087 31.89 43.27 -130.85
CA ASN A 1087 32.72 43.13 -129.65
C ASN A 1087 33.18 41.67 -129.52
N GLU A 1088 34.25 41.31 -130.22
CA GLU A 1088 34.90 39.98 -130.14
C GLU A 1088 35.19 39.54 -128.70
N ARG A 1089 35.32 40.50 -127.77
CA ARG A 1089 35.52 40.23 -126.35
C ARG A 1089 34.34 39.56 -125.67
N TRP A 1090 33.10 39.68 -126.18
CA TRP A 1090 31.94 39.10 -125.50
C TRP A 1090 32.04 37.57 -125.33
N LEU A 1091 32.66 36.83 -126.25
CA LEU A 1091 32.88 35.39 -126.03
C LEU A 1091 34.12 35.10 -125.19
N GLY A 1092 35.10 36.00 -125.16
CA GLY A 1092 36.10 36.01 -124.10
C GLY A 1092 35.43 36.17 -122.73
N GLU A 1093 34.49 37.11 -122.60
CA GLU A 1093 33.74 37.42 -121.38
C GLU A 1093 32.75 36.31 -121.01
N LEU A 1094 32.11 35.62 -121.97
CA LEU A 1094 31.26 34.45 -121.72
C LEU A 1094 32.09 33.23 -121.30
N VAL A 1095 33.22 32.97 -121.97
CA VAL A 1095 34.14 31.89 -121.58
C VAL A 1095 34.72 32.18 -120.20
N ASN A 1096 35.14 33.42 -119.93
CA ASN A 1096 35.64 33.82 -118.62
C ASN A 1096 34.53 33.70 -117.55
N ALA A 1097 33.32 34.21 -117.79
CA ALA A 1097 32.21 34.08 -116.83
C ALA A 1097 31.76 32.63 -116.61
N ALA A 1098 31.86 31.78 -117.64
CA ALA A 1098 31.66 30.35 -117.51
C ALA A 1098 32.79 29.67 -116.74
N GLN A 1099 34.05 30.09 -116.94
CA GLN A 1099 35.21 29.59 -116.22
C GLN A 1099 35.21 30.04 -114.76
N ASP A 1100 34.76 31.26 -114.46
CA ASP A 1100 34.52 31.79 -113.11
C ASP A 1100 33.38 31.00 -112.44
N LEU A 1101 32.29 30.73 -113.15
CA LEU A 1101 31.18 29.92 -112.66
C LEU A 1101 31.57 28.47 -112.42
N THR A 1102 32.32 27.81 -113.32
CA THR A 1102 32.81 26.45 -113.09
C THR A 1102 33.88 26.40 -112.00
N THR A 1103 34.67 27.45 -111.81
CA THR A 1103 35.55 27.60 -110.63
C THR A 1103 34.76 27.66 -109.31
N CYS A 1104 33.49 28.10 -109.35
CA CYS A 1104 32.60 28.14 -108.19
C CYS A 1104 31.65 26.92 -108.05
N LEU A 1105 31.60 26.02 -109.04
CA LEU A 1105 30.69 24.88 -109.09
C LEU A 1105 31.42 23.52 -108.93
N PRO A 1106 30.74 22.47 -108.44
CA PRO A 1106 31.27 21.12 -108.49
C PRO A 1106 31.37 20.63 -109.95
N PRO A 1107 32.31 19.72 -110.28
CA PRO A 1107 32.56 19.26 -111.65
C PRO A 1107 31.36 18.59 -112.32
N GLU A 1108 30.39 18.11 -111.55
CA GLU A 1108 29.14 17.51 -112.06
C GLU A 1108 28.19 18.56 -112.68
N ASP A 1109 28.25 19.81 -112.22
CA ASP A 1109 27.47 20.94 -112.78
C ASP A 1109 28.24 21.69 -113.89
N HIS A 1110 29.47 21.27 -114.25
CA HIS A 1110 30.25 21.89 -115.33
C HIS A 1110 29.73 21.59 -116.75
N PRO A 1111 29.36 20.34 -117.12
CA PRO A 1111 28.90 20.01 -118.47
C PRO A 1111 27.73 20.85 -119.01
N PRO A 1112 26.66 21.18 -118.24
CA PRO A 1112 25.59 22.04 -118.76
C PRO A 1112 26.06 23.48 -118.99
N VAL A 1113 26.99 24.01 -118.19
CA VAL A 1113 27.56 25.36 -118.38
C VAL A 1113 28.41 25.38 -119.66
N TYR A 1114 29.38 24.46 -119.80
CA TYR A 1114 30.21 24.40 -121.00
C TYR A 1114 29.40 24.10 -122.27
N SER A 1115 28.39 23.23 -122.21
CA SER A 1115 27.53 22.95 -123.37
C SER A 1115 26.73 24.19 -123.84
N THR A 1116 26.36 25.09 -122.95
CA THR A 1116 25.78 26.39 -123.32
C THR A 1116 26.81 27.30 -124.00
N VAL A 1117 28.04 27.36 -123.47
CA VAL A 1117 29.14 28.13 -124.08
C VAL A 1117 29.47 27.62 -125.49
N GLU A 1118 29.62 26.30 -125.67
CA GLU A 1118 29.93 25.70 -126.98
C GLU A 1118 28.85 25.99 -128.02
N LYS A 1119 27.57 25.94 -127.63
CA LYS A 1119 26.43 26.28 -128.50
C LYS A 1119 26.47 27.76 -128.94
N LEU A 1120 26.73 28.67 -128.00
CA LEU A 1120 26.82 30.11 -128.31
C LEU A 1120 28.10 30.46 -129.09
N GLN A 1121 29.23 29.79 -128.82
CA GLN A 1121 30.45 29.90 -129.63
C GLN A 1121 30.27 29.40 -131.06
N SER A 1122 29.54 28.28 -131.25
CA SER A 1122 29.30 27.72 -132.57
C SER A 1122 28.43 28.67 -133.40
N ARG A 1123 27.30 29.13 -132.84
CA ARG A 1123 26.42 30.14 -133.47
C ARG A 1123 27.16 31.43 -133.80
N TRP A 1124 27.99 31.95 -132.87
CA TRP A 1124 28.76 33.17 -133.14
C TRP A 1124 29.78 32.99 -134.26
N LYS A 1125 30.43 31.82 -134.37
CA LYS A 1125 31.31 31.53 -135.50
C LYS A 1125 30.55 31.49 -136.82
N GLU A 1126 29.37 30.89 -136.86
CA GLU A 1126 28.48 30.88 -138.06
C GLU A 1126 27.96 32.28 -138.43
N VAL A 1127 27.91 33.22 -137.48
CA VAL A 1127 27.43 34.61 -137.64
C VAL A 1127 28.55 35.59 -138.03
N VAL A 1128 29.81 35.27 -137.74
CA VAL A 1128 30.96 36.19 -137.95
C VAL A 1128 31.93 35.70 -139.04
N SER A 1129 31.63 34.56 -139.70
CA SER A 1129 32.39 34.03 -140.85
C SER A 1129 31.78 34.41 -142.20
#